data_AF-A0A3D1AD66-F1
#
_entry.id   AF-A0A3D1AD66-F1
#
_cell.length_a   1.000
_cell.length_b   1.000
_cell.length_c   1.000
_cell.angle_alpha   90.00
_cell.angle_beta   90.00
_cell.angle_gamma   90.00
#
_symmetry.space_group_name_H-M   'P 1'
#
loop_
_entity.id
_entity.type
_entity.pdbx_description
1 polymer ?
#
loop_
_entity_poly.entity_id
_entity_poly.type
_entity_poly.pdbx_seq_one_letter_code
_entity_poly.pdbx_strand_id
1 'polypeptide(L)'
;PFERYINSGLSGIMVAHLNVPALGTKGRPSSFSREVVTKLLRDQMGFRGLCFTDGLAMKGAVTGKNESIAVEALKAGNDVLVGPVNPEKEFEAVKNAVKRKELNMSELDKCCRRILRYKYIAGLNEIKTIPSKSLYERLNAPHAEWLNAKLNAEAITLVKNNEDLIPIRQLNKKRIAAVSLGGATDNVFHQILKKYTDVDCYNIPTNMEHKDKKNIYDELDHYDLIICSVHNTKTEDCPELNNLALKKELILTFFTIPYQCAKFGNSIGNARAVLLAYEATPFSENYAAQVIFGGIAAKGKLAVHIPDLFTPGTGFQTEKTRLGYHQPEEAGINPYKLQLIDTIIQEGLEKDAYPGGQVIIAKDGMIIYDNSFGYFDNTKKRKVTENTVYDLASVSKATGTLLSLMKSYDEGNFQLTNKISAFITELKDSNKKDIIIRDMLYHQSGLPATIAFYEQAIDKDSYSGSLYSRKKDNTHTLQFDAHTYVNPNFKYNPEIVSDKQKKGFTAEVAHNIYVSDAFVTDSIIAGIKNSRMGTPGKYIYSCVNFILLKMMIERQTGQKMDQYLYKHFLAPLGASSTTYTPLHHIDSLRIAPTENDRFVRKQILCGYVHDEAAAFQGGVSGNAGLFSTANDLAKILQLYLNNGTYGGERYLSTRTCKLFTGSKSPASRRGLGFDKPDIKNPRNSPCGLLAPPDVYGHTGYTGTCFWIDPVNNMFFIFLSNRTYPSRTNTKLFSLDIRTRIQDAIYKALD
;
A
#
# COMPACT_ATOMS: atom_id res chain seq x y z
N PRO A 1 24.21 -19.58 27.98
CA PRO A 1 22.93 -18.84 28.20
C PRO A 1 22.50 -18.76 29.67
N PHE A 2 22.38 -19.90 30.36
CA PHE A 2 21.96 -19.95 31.76
C PHE A 2 22.91 -19.23 32.72
N GLU A 3 24.23 -19.36 32.57
CA GLU A 3 25.20 -18.59 33.38
C GLU A 3 24.99 -17.08 33.23
N ARG A 4 24.83 -16.58 31.99
CA ARG A 4 24.51 -15.18 31.73
C ARG A 4 23.18 -14.77 32.38
N TYR A 5 22.16 -15.63 32.33
CA TYR A 5 20.87 -15.38 32.97
C TYR A 5 21.01 -15.24 34.50
N ILE A 6 21.78 -16.13 35.12
CA ILE A 6 22.05 -16.14 36.57
C ILE A 6 22.87 -14.91 36.97
N ASN A 7 23.94 -14.60 36.23
CA ASN A 7 24.81 -13.45 36.50
C ASN A 7 24.09 -12.11 36.34
N SER A 8 23.05 -12.05 35.51
CA SER A 8 22.15 -10.89 35.41
C SER A 8 21.17 -10.75 36.59
N GLY A 9 21.18 -11.67 37.57
CA GLY A 9 20.37 -11.59 38.78
C GLY A 9 18.90 -11.97 38.59
N LEU A 10 18.55 -12.69 37.53
CA LEU A 10 17.18 -13.05 37.22
C LEU A 10 16.64 -14.15 38.16
N SER A 11 15.33 -14.13 38.42
CA SER A 11 14.74 -14.68 39.65
C SER A 11 14.21 -16.11 39.58
N GLY A 12 14.09 -16.71 38.40
CA GLY A 12 13.44 -18.00 38.25
C GLY A 12 14.01 -18.83 37.10
N ILE A 13 14.21 -20.13 37.32
CA ILE A 13 14.61 -21.08 36.28
C ILE A 13 13.66 -22.28 36.32
N MET A 14 13.09 -22.62 35.17
CA MET A 14 12.31 -23.84 34.99
C MET A 14 13.21 -24.98 34.55
N VAL A 15 13.13 -26.11 35.25
CA VAL A 15 13.90 -27.32 34.96
C VAL A 15 13.03 -28.26 34.13
N ALA A 16 13.46 -28.51 32.90
CA ALA A 16 12.76 -29.39 31.97
C ALA A 16 12.76 -30.86 32.44
N HIS A 17 11.84 -31.65 31.88
CA HIS A 17 11.75 -33.10 32.10
C HIS A 17 12.61 -33.89 31.09
N LEU A 18 13.92 -33.68 31.09
CA LEU A 18 14.85 -34.31 30.13
C LEU A 18 15.71 -35.37 30.80
N ASN A 19 15.96 -36.49 30.13
CA ASN A 19 17.04 -37.40 30.51
C ASN A 19 18.33 -36.91 29.83
N VAL A 20 19.26 -36.36 30.61
CA VAL A 20 20.54 -35.83 30.14
C VAL A 20 21.70 -36.61 30.80
N PRO A 21 22.11 -37.77 30.25
CA PRO A 21 23.11 -38.64 30.87
C PRO A 21 24.43 -37.93 31.20
N ALA A 22 24.86 -36.98 30.37
CA ALA A 22 26.06 -36.18 30.59
C ALA A 22 26.02 -35.34 31.88
N LEU A 23 24.82 -35.01 32.37
CA LEU A 23 24.61 -34.30 33.64
C LEU A 23 24.25 -35.27 34.80
N GLY A 24 24.45 -36.57 34.62
CA GLY A 24 24.26 -37.57 35.67
C GLY A 24 22.79 -37.89 35.99
N THR A 25 21.85 -37.64 35.07
CA THR A 25 20.42 -37.90 35.30
C THR A 25 20.07 -39.39 35.42
N LYS A 26 20.91 -40.31 34.92
CA LYS A 26 20.78 -41.77 35.07
C LYS A 26 19.38 -42.32 34.71
N GLY A 27 18.78 -41.85 33.62
CA GLY A 27 17.45 -42.29 33.19
C GLY A 27 16.28 -41.60 33.88
N ARG A 28 16.54 -40.72 34.86
CA ARG A 28 15.51 -39.88 35.50
C ARG A 28 15.38 -38.53 34.78
N PRO A 29 14.21 -37.88 34.85
CA PRO A 29 14.05 -36.49 34.42
C PRO A 29 14.99 -35.54 35.18
N SER A 30 15.56 -34.55 34.49
CA SER A 30 16.47 -33.56 35.08
C SER A 30 15.83 -32.75 36.21
N SER A 31 14.52 -32.49 36.11
CA SER A 31 13.69 -31.89 37.16
C SER A 31 13.64 -32.70 38.46
N PHE A 32 13.93 -34.00 38.44
CA PHE A 32 14.00 -34.87 39.61
C PHE A 32 15.44 -35.28 39.95
N SER A 33 16.44 -34.70 39.27
CA SER A 33 17.85 -34.99 39.52
C SER A 33 18.48 -33.96 40.45
N ARG A 34 18.92 -34.40 41.63
CA ARG A 34 19.69 -33.57 42.57
C ARG A 34 21.03 -33.11 41.99
N GLU A 35 21.64 -33.92 41.11
CA GLU A 35 22.87 -33.53 40.41
C GLU A 35 22.65 -32.30 39.53
N VAL A 36 21.48 -32.19 38.89
CA VAL A 36 21.14 -31.05 38.02
C VAL A 36 20.63 -29.87 38.83
N VAL A 37 19.59 -30.05 39.64
CA VAL A 37 18.87 -28.94 40.27
C VAL A 37 19.62 -28.36 41.46
N THR A 38 20.26 -29.19 42.27
CA THR A 38 21.01 -28.71 43.44
C THR A 38 22.48 -28.50 43.09
N LYS A 39 23.20 -29.57 42.72
CA LYS A 39 24.66 -29.47 42.59
C LYS A 39 25.09 -28.57 41.43
N LEU A 40 24.61 -28.83 40.22
CA LEU A 40 24.96 -28.00 39.08
C LEU A 40 24.36 -26.60 39.22
N LEU A 41 23.03 -26.49 39.29
CA LEU A 41 22.37 -25.20 39.19
C LEU A 41 22.59 -24.29 40.42
N ARG A 42 22.49 -24.81 41.65
CA ARG A 42 22.63 -23.97 42.86
C ARG A 42 24.07 -23.88 43.35
N ASP A 43 24.75 -25.02 43.46
CA ASP A 43 26.05 -25.05 44.13
C ASP A 43 27.17 -24.60 43.18
N GLN A 44 27.22 -25.12 41.96
CA GLN A 44 28.26 -24.80 40.98
C GLN A 44 27.98 -23.49 40.23
N MET A 45 26.76 -23.34 39.68
CA MET A 45 26.39 -22.13 38.93
C MET A 45 25.92 -20.98 39.84
N GLY A 46 25.80 -21.21 41.14
CA GLY A 46 25.50 -20.16 42.12
C GLY A 46 24.06 -19.61 42.08
N PHE A 47 23.10 -20.30 41.45
CA PHE A 47 21.74 -19.79 41.32
C PHE A 47 21.01 -19.71 42.67
N ARG A 48 20.60 -18.49 43.05
CA ARG A 48 19.89 -18.22 44.32
C ARG A 48 18.39 -17.94 44.15
N GLY A 49 17.88 -17.98 42.92
CA GLY A 49 16.47 -17.78 42.61
C GLY A 49 15.59 -19.01 42.87
N LEU A 50 14.38 -18.94 42.31
CA LEU A 50 13.38 -20.01 42.37
C LEU A 50 13.60 -21.04 41.28
N CYS A 51 13.69 -22.32 41.66
CA CYS A 51 13.66 -23.43 40.72
C CYS A 51 12.22 -23.94 40.58
N PHE A 52 11.72 -23.95 39.36
CA PHE A 52 10.42 -24.48 39.00
C PHE A 52 10.60 -25.83 38.33
N THR A 53 9.73 -26.80 38.62
CA THR A 53 9.58 -27.93 37.70
C THR A 53 8.88 -27.44 36.44
N ASP A 54 9.12 -28.07 35.30
CA ASP A 54 8.16 -28.05 34.20
C ASP A 54 6.87 -28.80 34.62
N GLY A 55 5.83 -28.77 33.79
CA GLY A 55 4.50 -29.33 34.10
C GLY A 55 4.57 -30.79 34.56
N LEU A 56 4.19 -31.07 35.80
CA LEU A 56 4.22 -32.40 36.41
C LEU A 56 3.17 -33.35 35.83
N ALA A 57 2.15 -32.83 35.14
CA ALA A 57 1.20 -33.63 34.36
C ALA A 57 1.77 -34.14 33.03
N MET A 58 2.96 -33.68 32.60
CA MET A 58 3.56 -34.08 31.34
C MET A 58 4.04 -35.53 31.37
N LYS A 59 3.97 -36.24 30.24
CA LYS A 59 4.51 -37.60 30.10
C LYS A 59 6.00 -37.71 30.47
N GLY A 60 6.77 -36.64 30.24
CA GLY A 60 8.19 -36.59 30.62
C GLY A 60 8.45 -36.61 32.13
N ALA A 61 7.45 -36.28 32.95
CA ALA A 61 7.53 -36.25 34.41
C ALA A 61 7.20 -37.62 35.06
N VAL A 62 6.98 -38.67 34.26
CA VAL A 62 6.60 -39.99 34.79
C VAL A 62 7.79 -40.66 35.47
N THR A 63 7.64 -40.96 36.76
CA THR A 63 8.55 -41.80 37.56
C THR A 63 8.00 -43.23 37.67
N GLY A 64 8.68 -44.13 38.39
CA GLY A 64 8.21 -45.50 38.60
C GLY A 64 6.82 -45.55 39.24
N LYS A 65 6.06 -46.64 39.02
CA LYS A 65 4.61 -46.79 39.37
C LYS A 65 4.19 -46.45 40.82
N ASN A 66 5.12 -46.25 41.75
CA ASN A 66 4.85 -45.99 43.17
C ASN A 66 5.56 -44.75 43.76
N GLU A 67 6.21 -43.90 42.95
CA GLU A 67 6.93 -42.71 43.45
C GLU A 67 6.06 -41.44 43.35
N SER A 68 6.00 -40.63 44.42
CA SER A 68 5.38 -39.30 44.36
C SER A 68 6.32 -38.34 43.63
N ILE A 69 5.83 -37.80 42.51
CA ILE A 69 6.59 -36.86 41.68
C ILE A 69 6.87 -35.55 42.42
N ALA A 70 5.99 -35.12 43.34
CA ALA A 70 6.23 -33.93 44.15
C ALA A 70 7.36 -34.15 45.17
N VAL A 71 7.38 -35.32 45.82
CA VAL A 71 8.45 -35.68 46.77
C VAL A 71 9.80 -35.73 46.06
N GLU A 72 9.87 -36.38 44.89
CA GLU A 72 11.12 -36.48 44.13
C GLU A 72 11.61 -35.11 43.61
N ALA A 73 10.70 -34.26 43.14
CA ALA A 73 11.05 -32.89 42.74
C ALA A 73 11.58 -32.03 43.90
N LEU A 74 11.02 -32.16 45.10
CA LEU A 74 11.51 -31.46 46.29
C LEU A 74 12.87 -32.00 46.73
N LYS A 75 13.06 -33.34 46.71
CA LYS A 75 14.38 -33.97 46.98
C LYS A 75 15.46 -33.50 46.00
N ALA A 76 15.09 -33.22 44.75
CA ALA A 76 16.01 -32.68 43.75
C ALA A 76 16.44 -31.24 44.05
N GLY A 77 15.60 -30.46 44.76
CA GLY A 77 15.87 -29.07 45.15
C GLY A 77 15.00 -28.01 44.44
N ASN A 78 13.88 -28.43 43.85
CA ASN A 78 12.90 -27.49 43.28
C ASN A 78 12.13 -26.76 44.40
N ASP A 79 11.71 -25.55 44.09
CA ASP A 79 10.93 -24.70 45.00
C ASP A 79 9.45 -24.73 44.66
N VAL A 80 9.13 -24.65 43.37
CA VAL A 80 7.76 -24.56 42.88
C VAL A 80 7.47 -25.75 41.97
N LEU A 81 6.42 -26.49 42.31
CA LEU A 81 5.98 -27.67 41.59
C LEU A 81 4.81 -27.27 40.67
N VAL A 82 5.02 -27.31 39.37
CA VAL A 82 4.05 -26.80 38.39
C VAL A 82 3.08 -27.89 37.96
N GLY A 83 1.78 -27.68 38.19
CA GLY A 83 0.70 -28.47 37.61
C GLY A 83 0.73 -29.99 37.86
N PRO A 84 0.81 -30.49 39.11
CA PRO A 84 0.61 -31.91 39.39
C PRO A 84 -0.84 -32.33 39.09
N VAL A 85 -1.03 -33.56 38.59
CA VAL A 85 -2.36 -34.09 38.19
C VAL A 85 -3.34 -34.12 39.36
N ASN A 86 -2.87 -34.51 40.55
CA ASN A 86 -3.67 -34.51 41.78
C ASN A 86 -2.90 -33.80 42.89
N PRO A 87 -3.04 -32.46 43.01
CA PRO A 87 -2.31 -31.66 43.99
C PRO A 87 -2.55 -32.11 45.44
N GLU A 88 -3.78 -32.52 45.79
CA GLU A 88 -4.11 -32.97 47.14
C GLU A 88 -3.39 -34.27 47.51
N LYS A 89 -3.40 -35.26 46.60
CA LYS A 89 -2.67 -36.51 46.80
C LYS A 89 -1.16 -36.28 46.93
N GLU A 90 -0.59 -35.43 46.08
CA GLU A 90 0.83 -35.08 46.14
C GLU A 90 1.18 -34.32 47.42
N PHE A 91 0.30 -33.43 47.89
CA PHE A 91 0.49 -32.73 49.16
C PHE A 91 0.49 -33.69 50.36
N GLU A 92 -0.43 -34.65 50.40
CA GLU A 92 -0.43 -35.69 51.43
C GLU A 92 0.81 -36.59 51.34
N ALA A 93 1.28 -36.90 50.12
CA ALA A 93 2.53 -37.65 49.93
C ALA A 93 3.75 -36.88 50.49
N VAL A 94 3.84 -35.56 50.27
CA VAL A 94 4.88 -34.71 50.85
C VAL A 94 4.81 -34.69 52.37
N LYS A 95 3.60 -34.54 52.95
CA LYS A 95 3.42 -34.62 54.42
C LYS A 95 3.89 -35.96 54.98
N ASN A 96 3.58 -37.06 54.31
CA ASN A 96 4.00 -38.39 54.71
C ASN A 96 5.52 -38.58 54.57
N ALA A 97 6.13 -38.07 53.50
CA ALA A 97 7.58 -38.08 53.31
C ALA A 97 8.33 -37.29 54.40
N VAL A 98 7.79 -36.15 54.85
CA VAL A 98 8.30 -35.41 56.01
C VAL A 98 8.21 -36.24 57.29
N LYS A 99 7.04 -36.85 57.58
CA LYS A 99 6.86 -37.71 58.77
C LYS A 99 7.83 -38.89 58.79
N ARG A 100 8.13 -39.46 57.62
CA ARG A 100 9.09 -40.55 57.43
C ARG A 100 10.55 -40.09 57.41
N LYS A 101 10.83 -38.79 57.56
CA LYS A 101 12.16 -38.18 57.47
C LYS A 101 12.85 -38.36 56.10
N GLU A 102 12.07 -38.63 55.04
CA GLU A 102 12.56 -38.64 53.66
C GLU A 102 12.77 -37.22 53.10
N LEU A 103 12.05 -36.24 53.65
CA LEU A 103 12.22 -34.81 53.38
C LEU A 103 12.55 -34.08 54.69
N ASN A 104 13.52 -33.16 54.63
CA ASN A 104 13.93 -32.36 55.78
C ASN A 104 13.12 -31.05 55.86
N MET A 105 12.47 -30.80 57.01
CA MET A 105 11.69 -29.55 57.20
C MET A 105 12.53 -28.28 57.09
N SER A 106 13.80 -28.30 57.51
CA SER A 106 14.68 -27.13 57.38
C SER A 106 14.95 -26.79 55.90
N GLU A 107 15.00 -27.79 55.03
CA GLU A 107 15.16 -27.59 53.59
C GLU A 107 13.87 -27.05 52.97
N LEU A 108 12.71 -27.59 53.36
CA LEU A 108 11.41 -27.09 52.93
C LEU A 108 11.18 -25.64 53.39
N ASP A 109 11.56 -25.28 54.61
CA ASP A 109 11.51 -23.90 55.11
C ASP A 109 12.36 -22.95 54.26
N LYS A 110 13.55 -23.39 53.81
CA LYS A 110 14.39 -22.62 52.88
C LYS A 110 13.70 -22.45 51.53
N CYS A 111 13.00 -23.46 51.01
CA CYS A 111 12.20 -23.35 49.79
C CYS A 111 11.06 -22.34 49.97
N CYS A 112 10.23 -22.51 51.01
CA CYS A 112 9.12 -21.61 51.32
C CYS A 112 9.58 -20.17 51.53
N ARG A 113 10.68 -19.94 52.27
CA ARG A 113 11.23 -18.61 52.51
C ARG A 113 11.68 -17.93 51.21
N ARG A 114 12.22 -18.68 50.25
CA ARG A 114 12.58 -18.13 48.93
C ARG A 114 11.34 -17.71 48.15
N ILE A 115 10.29 -18.53 48.13
CA ILE A 115 9.01 -18.17 47.50
C ILE A 115 8.44 -16.90 48.13
N LEU A 116 8.36 -16.85 49.47
CA LEU A 116 7.84 -15.70 50.20
C LEU A 116 8.67 -14.43 49.96
N ARG A 117 10.01 -14.56 49.91
CA ARG A 117 10.91 -13.45 49.56
C ARG A 117 10.57 -12.89 48.18
N TYR A 118 10.39 -13.73 47.17
CA TYR A 118 10.05 -13.25 45.83
C TYR A 118 8.62 -12.70 45.72
N LYS A 119 7.65 -13.24 46.48
CA LYS A 119 6.32 -12.63 46.60
C LYS A 119 6.40 -11.22 47.20
N TYR A 120 7.22 -11.04 48.24
CA TYR A 120 7.46 -9.72 48.84
C TYR A 120 8.17 -8.76 47.88
N ILE A 121 9.22 -9.21 47.17
CA ILE A 121 9.92 -8.41 46.16
C ILE A 121 8.97 -7.97 45.03
N ALA A 122 8.06 -8.84 44.61
CA ALA A 122 7.04 -8.54 43.61
C ALA A 122 5.91 -7.63 44.12
N GLY A 123 5.94 -7.23 45.40
CA GLY A 123 4.91 -6.39 46.03
C GLY A 123 3.58 -7.11 46.28
N LEU A 124 3.54 -8.45 46.22
CA LEU A 124 2.31 -9.22 46.42
C LEU A 124 1.85 -9.30 47.88
N ASN A 125 2.64 -8.75 48.81
CA ASN A 125 2.23 -8.47 50.17
C ASN A 125 1.25 -7.28 50.27
N GLU A 126 1.10 -6.50 49.19
CA GLU A 126 0.11 -5.43 49.06
C GLU A 126 -0.88 -5.79 47.94
N ILE A 127 -2.17 -5.89 48.27
CA ILE A 127 -3.20 -6.19 47.28
C ILE A 127 -3.40 -4.94 46.40
N LYS A 128 -3.05 -5.05 45.12
CA LYS A 128 -3.33 -4.02 44.10
C LYS A 128 -4.42 -4.52 43.17
N THR A 129 -5.50 -3.76 43.02
CA THR A 129 -6.56 -4.06 42.04
C THR A 129 -6.12 -3.59 40.65
N ILE A 130 -6.28 -4.46 39.65
CA ILE A 130 -5.96 -4.13 38.26
C ILE A 130 -7.17 -3.40 37.66
N PRO A 131 -7.02 -2.18 37.10
CA PRO A 131 -8.11 -1.51 36.42
C PRO A 131 -8.56 -2.32 35.19
N SER A 132 -9.82 -2.75 35.17
CA SER A 132 -10.40 -3.50 34.05
C SER A 132 -10.80 -2.61 32.88
N LYS A 133 -11.04 -1.32 33.13
CA LYS A 133 -11.39 -0.35 32.09
C LYS A 133 -10.26 -0.25 31.05
N SER A 134 -10.64 -0.42 29.79
CA SER A 134 -9.77 -0.38 28.62
C SER A 134 -8.54 -1.31 28.72
N LEU A 135 -8.64 -2.41 29.46
CA LEU A 135 -7.52 -3.35 29.64
C LEU A 135 -7.08 -3.93 28.31
N TYR A 136 -8.02 -4.27 27.42
CA TYR A 136 -7.72 -4.82 26.10
C TYR A 136 -6.89 -3.84 25.25
N GLU A 137 -7.30 -2.58 25.18
CA GLU A 137 -6.60 -1.54 24.41
C GLU A 137 -5.23 -1.21 25.01
N ARG A 138 -5.07 -1.28 26.33
CA ARG A 138 -3.77 -1.09 26.99
C ARG A 138 -2.81 -2.25 26.72
N LEU A 139 -3.32 -3.48 26.62
CA LEU A 139 -2.52 -4.65 26.28
C LEU A 139 -2.17 -4.71 24.79
N ASN A 140 -3.02 -4.14 23.94
CA ASN A 140 -2.86 -4.08 22.48
C ASN A 140 -2.66 -2.63 22.02
N ALA A 141 -1.81 -1.88 22.72
CA ALA A 141 -1.52 -0.50 22.38
C ALA A 141 -0.80 -0.44 21.01
N PRO A 142 -1.04 0.60 20.19
CA PRO A 142 -0.38 0.79 18.90
C PRO A 142 1.15 0.65 18.97
N HIS A 143 1.77 1.15 20.05
CA HIS A 143 3.20 0.99 20.28
C HIS A 143 3.67 -0.47 20.38
N ALA A 144 2.88 -1.35 21.01
CA ALA A 144 3.20 -2.77 21.10
C ALA A 144 3.06 -3.46 19.73
N GLU A 145 2.05 -3.07 18.95
CA GLU A 145 1.86 -3.54 17.58
C GLU A 145 3.01 -3.10 16.67
N TRP A 146 3.41 -1.82 16.75
CA TRP A 146 4.58 -1.28 16.06
C TRP A 146 5.86 -2.02 16.43
N LEU A 147 6.11 -2.28 17.72
CA LEU A 147 7.31 -3.02 18.15
C LEU A 147 7.33 -4.43 17.55
N ASN A 148 6.18 -5.12 17.54
CA ASN A 148 6.07 -6.44 16.91
C ASN A 148 6.33 -6.38 15.39
N ALA A 149 5.75 -5.38 14.72
CA ALA A 149 5.95 -5.13 13.30
C ALA A 149 7.44 -4.87 12.99
N LYS A 150 8.10 -4.03 13.78
CA LYS A 150 9.52 -3.70 13.65
C LYS A 150 10.41 -4.92 13.85
N LEU A 151 10.15 -5.72 14.88
CA LEU A 151 10.91 -6.96 15.13
C LEU A 151 10.78 -7.95 13.96
N ASN A 152 9.58 -8.08 13.39
CA ASN A 152 9.37 -8.93 12.21
C ASN A 152 10.12 -8.40 10.99
N ALA A 153 10.04 -7.09 10.70
CA ALA A 153 10.76 -6.47 9.60
C ALA A 153 12.28 -6.68 9.69
N GLU A 154 12.87 -6.51 10.88
CA GLU A 154 14.30 -6.70 11.14
C GLU A 154 14.72 -8.19 11.12
N ALA A 155 13.78 -9.12 11.39
CA ALA A 155 14.07 -10.55 11.43
C ALA A 155 14.15 -11.20 10.03
N ILE A 156 13.48 -10.65 9.01
CA ILE A 156 13.45 -11.24 7.67
C ILE A 156 14.90 -11.43 7.15
N THR A 157 15.22 -12.69 6.81
CA THR A 157 16.60 -13.10 6.50
C THR A 157 16.69 -13.63 5.07
N LEU A 158 17.43 -12.93 4.21
CA LEU A 158 17.73 -13.35 2.85
C LEU A 158 18.97 -14.25 2.85
N VAL A 159 18.82 -15.56 2.69
CA VAL A 159 19.96 -16.51 2.81
C VAL A 159 20.62 -16.86 1.47
N LYS A 160 19.98 -16.51 0.35
CA LYS A 160 20.53 -16.64 -1.01
C LYS A 160 20.00 -15.51 -1.88
N ASN A 161 20.86 -14.86 -2.67
CA ASN A 161 20.47 -13.79 -3.59
C ASN A 161 21.40 -13.72 -4.81
N ASN A 162 21.24 -14.65 -5.75
CA ASN A 162 22.06 -14.69 -6.95
C ASN A 162 21.74 -13.48 -7.86
N GLU A 163 22.78 -12.87 -8.42
CA GLU A 163 22.68 -11.69 -9.32
C GLU A 163 21.91 -10.51 -8.72
N ASP A 164 21.88 -10.39 -7.39
CA ASP A 164 21.15 -9.35 -6.66
C ASP A 164 19.66 -9.25 -7.08
N LEU A 165 19.02 -10.40 -7.34
CA LEU A 165 17.62 -10.48 -7.79
C LEU A 165 16.65 -9.75 -6.84
N ILE A 166 16.83 -9.87 -5.53
CA ILE A 166 16.09 -9.11 -4.52
C ILE A 166 16.91 -7.86 -4.13
N PRO A 167 16.32 -6.64 -4.17
CA PRO A 167 14.94 -6.34 -4.56
C PRO A 167 14.71 -6.38 -6.08
N ILE A 168 13.54 -6.87 -6.50
CA ILE A 168 13.20 -7.02 -7.93
C ILE A 168 13.25 -5.66 -8.65
N ARG A 169 13.90 -5.61 -9.82
CA ARG A 169 13.99 -4.43 -10.71
C ARG A 169 13.36 -4.74 -12.08
N GLN A 170 13.18 -3.70 -12.90
CA GLN A 170 12.67 -3.81 -14.27
C GLN A 170 11.33 -4.55 -14.37
N LEU A 171 10.36 -4.12 -13.56
CA LEU A 171 9.05 -4.78 -13.42
C LEU A 171 8.33 -4.95 -14.77
N ASN A 172 8.49 -3.99 -15.68
CA ASN A 172 7.91 -4.03 -17.03
C ASN A 172 8.51 -5.09 -17.97
N LYS A 173 9.59 -5.78 -17.56
CA LYS A 173 10.23 -6.84 -18.36
C LYS A 173 9.95 -8.25 -17.82
N LYS A 174 9.11 -8.37 -16.80
CA LYS A 174 8.85 -9.64 -16.10
C LYS A 174 7.36 -9.85 -15.96
N ARG A 175 6.87 -11.01 -16.42
CA ARG A 175 5.60 -11.56 -15.97
C ARG A 175 5.84 -12.30 -14.66
N ILE A 176 5.12 -11.91 -13.61
CA ILE A 176 5.35 -12.40 -12.25
C ILE A 176 4.15 -13.21 -11.79
N ALA A 177 4.40 -14.44 -11.33
CA ALA A 177 3.41 -15.23 -10.61
C ALA A 177 3.86 -15.49 -9.17
N ALA A 178 2.91 -15.58 -8.25
CA ALA A 178 3.13 -16.03 -6.89
C ALA A 178 2.35 -17.32 -6.64
N VAL A 179 3.00 -18.31 -6.02
CA VAL A 179 2.37 -19.58 -5.63
C VAL A 179 2.54 -19.81 -4.14
N SER A 180 1.43 -20.04 -3.45
CA SER A 180 1.39 -20.43 -2.04
C SER A 180 1.29 -21.94 -1.93
N LEU A 181 2.27 -22.57 -1.27
CA LEU A 181 2.27 -23.99 -0.98
C LEU A 181 1.81 -24.22 0.46
N GLY A 182 0.67 -24.91 0.59
CA GLY A 182 0.09 -25.26 1.88
C GLY A 182 -0.54 -24.10 2.65
N GLY A 183 -0.66 -22.92 2.04
CA GLY A 183 -1.30 -21.73 2.59
C GLY A 183 -2.74 -21.53 2.11
N ALA A 184 -3.36 -20.45 2.57
CA ALA A 184 -4.69 -20.04 2.11
C ALA A 184 -4.61 -19.32 0.75
N THR A 185 -5.71 -19.36 -0.03
CA THR A 185 -5.80 -18.71 -1.34
C THR A 185 -5.67 -17.18 -1.27
N ASP A 186 -6.21 -16.57 -0.21
CA ASP A 186 -6.17 -15.14 0.05
C ASP A 186 -5.35 -14.87 1.32
N ASN A 187 -4.02 -14.89 1.18
CA ASN A 187 -3.08 -14.64 2.27
C ASN A 187 -2.48 -13.23 2.17
N VAL A 188 -1.95 -12.73 3.30
CA VAL A 188 -1.41 -11.37 3.40
C VAL A 188 -0.21 -11.19 2.46
N PHE A 189 0.60 -12.23 2.29
CA PHE A 189 1.75 -12.21 1.38
C PHE A 189 1.31 -11.85 -0.05
N HIS A 190 0.33 -12.56 -0.63
CA HIS A 190 -0.22 -12.28 -1.96
C HIS A 190 -0.81 -10.86 -2.07
N GLN A 191 -1.54 -10.41 -1.05
CA GLN A 191 -2.14 -9.07 -1.02
C GLN A 191 -1.05 -7.98 -1.08
N ILE A 192 0.04 -8.13 -0.33
CA ILE A 192 1.14 -7.16 -0.32
C ILE A 192 1.98 -7.22 -1.60
N LEU A 193 2.21 -8.40 -2.20
CA LEU A 193 2.89 -8.50 -3.50
C LEU A 193 2.15 -7.68 -4.58
N LYS A 194 0.81 -7.76 -4.61
CA LYS A 194 -0.04 -7.01 -5.55
C LYS A 194 0.01 -5.49 -5.35
N LYS A 195 0.44 -5.00 -4.18
CA LYS A 195 0.65 -3.56 -3.98
C LYS A 195 1.82 -3.03 -4.82
N TYR A 196 2.78 -3.86 -5.22
CA TYR A 196 3.96 -3.41 -5.97
C TYR A 196 3.77 -3.43 -7.48
N THR A 197 3.12 -4.46 -8.02
CA THR A 197 2.85 -4.66 -9.45
C THR A 197 1.78 -5.73 -9.64
N ASP A 198 1.36 -5.97 -10.88
CA ASP A 198 0.53 -7.14 -11.20
C ASP A 198 1.27 -8.44 -10.90
N VAL A 199 0.63 -9.29 -10.09
CA VAL A 199 1.11 -10.62 -9.72
C VAL A 199 -0.07 -11.57 -9.77
N ASP A 200 0.02 -12.57 -10.65
CA ASP A 200 -0.96 -13.64 -10.73
C ASP A 200 -0.73 -14.63 -9.58
N CYS A 201 -1.76 -14.87 -8.77
CA CYS A 201 -1.62 -15.64 -7.52
C CYS A 201 -2.28 -17.00 -7.62
N TYR A 202 -1.52 -18.02 -7.27
CA TYR A 202 -1.89 -19.43 -7.28
C TYR A 202 -1.80 -20.02 -5.88
N ASN A 203 -2.59 -21.05 -5.61
CA ASN A 203 -2.54 -21.77 -4.32
C ASN A 203 -2.55 -23.28 -4.54
N ILE A 204 -1.60 -23.96 -3.89
CA ILE A 204 -1.49 -25.42 -3.89
C ILE A 204 -1.64 -25.89 -2.43
N PRO A 205 -2.87 -26.21 -1.98
CA PRO A 205 -3.08 -26.75 -0.64
C PRO A 205 -2.46 -28.15 -0.50
N THR A 206 -2.19 -28.58 0.73
CA THR A 206 -1.47 -29.83 1.03
C THR A 206 -2.13 -31.08 0.44
N ASN A 207 -3.45 -31.07 0.27
CA ASN A 207 -4.25 -32.23 -0.16
C ASN A 207 -4.76 -32.10 -1.62
N MET A 208 -4.17 -31.21 -2.43
CA MET A 208 -4.57 -31.04 -3.83
C MET A 208 -4.25 -32.30 -4.66
N GLU A 209 -5.14 -32.67 -5.58
CA GLU A 209 -4.90 -33.79 -6.50
C GLU A 209 -3.70 -33.53 -7.41
N HIS A 210 -2.98 -34.60 -7.75
CA HIS A 210 -1.76 -34.52 -8.57
C HIS A 210 -2.01 -33.84 -9.92
N LYS A 211 -3.16 -34.09 -10.56
CA LYS A 211 -3.50 -33.51 -11.86
C LYS A 211 -3.64 -32.00 -11.77
N ASP A 212 -4.38 -31.50 -10.78
CA ASP A 212 -4.60 -30.06 -10.60
C ASP A 212 -3.32 -29.35 -10.20
N LYS A 213 -2.52 -29.97 -9.32
CA LYS A 213 -1.19 -29.49 -8.95
C LYS A 213 -0.31 -29.33 -10.20
N LYS A 214 -0.31 -30.33 -11.10
CA LYS A 214 0.45 -30.28 -12.35
C LYS A 214 -0.04 -29.15 -13.27
N ASN A 215 -1.35 -28.98 -13.44
CA ASN A 215 -1.91 -27.89 -14.25
C ASN A 215 -1.42 -26.51 -13.78
N ILE A 216 -1.37 -26.29 -12.46
CA ILE A 216 -0.82 -25.04 -11.91
C ILE A 216 0.66 -24.87 -12.31
N TYR A 217 1.49 -25.90 -12.19
CA TYR A 217 2.89 -25.81 -12.62
C TYR A 217 3.04 -25.56 -14.13
N ASP A 218 2.18 -26.17 -14.95
CA ASP A 218 2.16 -25.94 -16.40
C ASP A 218 1.77 -24.48 -16.72
N GLU A 219 0.84 -23.87 -15.98
CA GLU A 219 0.52 -22.45 -16.10
C GLU A 219 1.68 -21.53 -15.66
N LEU A 220 2.37 -21.90 -14.57
CA LEU A 220 3.54 -21.16 -14.08
C LEU A 220 4.69 -21.12 -15.11
N ASP A 221 4.77 -22.08 -16.04
CA ASP A 221 5.77 -22.09 -17.12
C ASP A 221 5.60 -20.91 -18.11
N HIS A 222 4.50 -20.16 -18.08
CA HIS A 222 4.27 -18.96 -18.90
C HIS A 222 4.81 -17.65 -18.32
N TYR A 223 5.38 -17.69 -17.12
CA TYR A 223 5.90 -16.51 -16.41
C TYR A 223 7.44 -16.49 -16.46
N ASP A 224 8.01 -15.32 -16.19
CA ASP A 224 9.47 -15.10 -16.16
C ASP A 224 10.03 -15.29 -14.74
N LEU A 225 9.30 -14.79 -13.75
CA LEU A 225 9.66 -14.79 -12.34
C LEU A 225 8.54 -15.44 -11.50
N ILE A 226 8.92 -16.39 -10.67
CA ILE A 226 8.01 -17.11 -9.77
C ILE A 226 8.39 -16.83 -8.32
N ILE A 227 7.42 -16.40 -7.52
CA ILE A 227 7.56 -16.22 -6.08
C ILE A 227 6.82 -17.37 -5.40
N CYS A 228 7.56 -18.37 -4.93
CA CYS A 228 6.99 -19.53 -4.27
C CYS A 228 7.12 -19.39 -2.74
N SER A 229 5.99 -19.49 -2.03
CA SER A 229 5.95 -19.40 -0.56
C SER A 229 5.52 -20.71 0.09
N VAL A 230 6.19 -21.09 1.18
CA VAL A 230 5.91 -22.32 1.94
C VAL A 230 5.35 -21.95 3.31
N HIS A 231 4.10 -22.35 3.57
CA HIS A 231 3.31 -21.88 4.73
C HIS A 231 3.15 -22.89 5.85
N ASN A 232 3.54 -24.16 5.64
CA ASN A 232 3.42 -25.18 6.67
C ASN A 232 4.54 -26.23 6.59
N THR A 233 4.67 -27.04 7.63
CA THR A 233 5.71 -28.06 7.78
C THR A 233 5.40 -29.40 7.11
N LYS A 234 4.20 -29.55 6.55
CA LYS A 234 3.73 -30.77 5.86
C LYS A 234 4.07 -30.74 4.37
N THR A 235 4.19 -29.56 3.79
CA THR A 235 4.60 -29.37 2.40
C THR A 235 6.06 -29.78 2.22
N GLU A 236 6.33 -30.51 1.15
CA GLU A 236 7.66 -30.97 0.77
C GLU A 236 7.98 -30.55 -0.67
N ASP A 237 9.27 -30.60 -1.00
CA ASP A 237 9.74 -30.32 -2.35
C ASP A 237 9.23 -31.35 -3.36
N CYS A 238 9.14 -30.96 -4.62
CA CYS A 238 8.66 -31.85 -5.67
C CYS A 238 9.39 -31.62 -7.00
N PRO A 239 9.43 -32.65 -7.88
CA PRO A 239 10.13 -32.54 -9.16
C PRO A 239 9.65 -31.38 -10.03
N GLU A 240 8.36 -31.03 -9.99
CA GLU A 240 7.79 -29.92 -10.74
C GLU A 240 8.35 -28.57 -10.30
N LEU A 241 8.45 -28.33 -8.98
CA LEU A 241 9.03 -27.09 -8.44
C LEU A 241 10.52 -27.00 -8.79
N ASN A 242 11.26 -28.09 -8.69
CA ASN A 242 12.67 -28.13 -9.04
C ASN A 242 12.90 -27.88 -10.54
N ASN A 243 12.05 -28.46 -11.40
CA ASN A 243 12.09 -28.22 -12.84
C ASN A 243 11.75 -26.76 -13.18
N LEU A 244 10.78 -26.16 -12.48
CA LEU A 244 10.46 -24.75 -12.61
C LEU A 244 11.67 -23.88 -12.21
N ALA A 245 12.35 -24.21 -11.11
CA ALA A 245 13.55 -23.52 -10.64
C ALA A 245 14.72 -23.55 -11.64
N LEU A 246 14.84 -24.61 -12.44
CA LEU A 246 15.87 -24.73 -13.48
C LEU A 246 15.60 -23.83 -14.70
N LYS A 247 14.32 -23.58 -15.01
CA LYS A 247 13.91 -22.85 -16.21
C LYS A 247 13.65 -21.36 -15.96
N LYS A 248 13.24 -21.01 -14.73
CA LYS A 248 12.69 -19.69 -14.38
C LYS A 248 13.49 -19.01 -13.28
N GLU A 249 13.32 -17.71 -13.13
CA GLU A 249 13.77 -17.04 -11.91
C GLU A 249 12.83 -17.45 -10.77
N LEU A 250 13.30 -18.27 -9.84
CA LEU A 250 12.54 -18.70 -8.68
C LEU A 250 13.02 -18.01 -7.41
N ILE A 251 12.10 -17.40 -6.68
CA ILE A 251 12.28 -16.93 -5.30
C ILE A 251 11.53 -17.87 -4.37
N LEU A 252 12.23 -18.50 -3.42
CA LEU A 252 11.62 -19.32 -2.37
C LEU A 252 11.50 -18.54 -1.07
N THR A 253 10.32 -18.46 -0.49
CA THR A 253 10.05 -17.77 0.78
C THR A 253 9.47 -18.74 1.79
N PHE A 254 10.08 -18.84 2.98
CA PHE A 254 9.67 -19.78 4.01
C PHE A 254 9.02 -19.06 5.19
N PHE A 255 7.74 -19.37 5.45
CA PHE A 255 6.98 -18.96 6.63
C PHE A 255 6.93 -20.07 7.68
N THR A 256 8.03 -20.82 7.78
CA THR A 256 8.18 -21.98 8.66
C THR A 256 9.55 -21.96 9.35
N ILE A 257 9.72 -22.81 10.36
CA ILE A 257 10.99 -22.95 11.07
C ILE A 257 12.13 -23.26 10.07
N PRO A 258 13.35 -22.71 10.29
CA PRO A 258 14.44 -22.79 9.29
C PRO A 258 14.82 -24.21 8.87
N TYR A 259 14.66 -25.20 9.75
CA TYR A 259 14.97 -26.60 9.46
C TYR A 259 14.11 -27.19 8.33
N GLN A 260 12.96 -26.60 8.01
CA GLN A 260 12.14 -27.08 6.88
C GLN A 260 12.81 -26.86 5.53
N CYS A 261 13.76 -25.92 5.41
CA CYS A 261 14.51 -25.72 4.17
C CYS A 261 15.25 -26.98 3.72
N ALA A 262 15.66 -27.86 4.65
CA ALA A 262 16.32 -29.13 4.32
C ALA A 262 15.45 -30.04 3.44
N LYS A 263 14.12 -29.93 3.53
CA LYS A 263 13.19 -30.66 2.65
C LYS A 263 13.15 -30.15 1.22
N PHE A 264 13.71 -28.97 0.96
CA PHE A 264 13.70 -28.26 -0.33
C PHE A 264 15.08 -28.11 -0.95
N GLY A 265 16.04 -28.97 -0.59
CA GLY A 265 17.43 -28.85 -1.03
C GLY A 265 17.61 -28.75 -2.55
N ASN A 266 16.84 -29.53 -3.33
CA ASN A 266 16.91 -29.52 -4.79
C ASN A 266 16.43 -28.17 -5.36
N SER A 267 15.21 -27.75 -5.00
CA SER A 267 14.66 -26.48 -5.45
C SER A 267 15.46 -25.28 -4.94
N ILE A 268 15.99 -25.33 -3.71
CA ILE A 268 16.89 -24.29 -3.15
C ILE A 268 18.20 -24.21 -3.94
N GLY A 269 18.75 -25.33 -4.37
CA GLY A 269 19.95 -25.37 -5.20
C GLY A 269 19.81 -24.54 -6.48
N ASN A 270 18.65 -24.67 -7.14
CA ASN A 270 18.36 -24.00 -8.42
C ASN A 270 17.68 -22.62 -8.28
N ALA A 271 17.03 -22.33 -7.14
CA ALA A 271 16.40 -21.04 -6.91
C ALA A 271 17.40 -19.88 -6.98
N ARG A 272 16.95 -18.73 -7.50
CA ARG A 272 17.77 -17.52 -7.59
C ARG A 272 17.85 -16.78 -6.25
N ALA A 273 16.79 -16.80 -5.47
CA ALA A 273 16.80 -16.24 -4.12
C ALA A 273 16.03 -17.11 -3.12
N VAL A 274 16.45 -17.06 -1.85
CA VAL A 274 15.80 -17.77 -0.74
C VAL A 274 15.66 -16.84 0.46
N LEU A 275 14.43 -16.65 0.92
CA LEU A 275 14.05 -15.75 2.01
C LEU A 275 13.44 -16.56 3.16
N LEU A 276 13.88 -16.29 4.38
CA LEU A 276 13.33 -16.86 5.60
C LEU A 276 12.56 -15.80 6.38
N ALA A 277 11.26 -16.04 6.55
CA ALA A 277 10.34 -15.22 7.33
C ALA A 277 9.87 -15.92 8.62
N TYR A 278 10.34 -17.16 8.87
CA TYR A 278 10.21 -17.97 10.09
C TYR A 278 8.80 -18.43 10.47
N GLU A 279 7.82 -17.54 10.45
CA GLU A 279 6.46 -17.82 10.91
C GLU A 279 5.43 -17.32 9.89
N ALA A 280 4.28 -17.99 9.82
CA ALA A 280 3.14 -17.59 8.99
C ALA A 280 2.24 -16.62 9.76
N THR A 281 2.80 -15.48 10.18
CA THR A 281 2.03 -14.39 10.77
C THR A 281 1.77 -13.28 9.75
N PRO A 282 0.70 -12.48 9.91
CA PRO A 282 0.44 -11.34 9.03
C PRO A 282 1.64 -10.38 8.90
N PHE A 283 2.39 -10.14 9.97
CA PHE A 283 3.58 -9.27 9.89
C PHE A 283 4.73 -9.92 9.11
N SER A 284 5.01 -11.20 9.37
CA SER A 284 6.08 -11.93 8.67
C SER A 284 5.78 -12.01 7.16
N GLU A 285 4.54 -12.33 6.79
CA GLU A 285 4.07 -12.33 5.40
C GLU A 285 4.19 -10.95 4.75
N ASN A 286 3.69 -9.91 5.42
CA ASN A 286 3.77 -8.56 4.91
C ASN A 286 5.23 -8.15 4.64
N TYR A 287 6.10 -8.24 5.64
CA TYR A 287 7.48 -7.77 5.50
C TYR A 287 8.33 -8.63 4.58
N ALA A 288 8.05 -9.93 4.42
CA ALA A 288 8.68 -10.75 3.40
C ALA A 288 8.38 -10.24 1.98
N ALA A 289 7.11 -9.92 1.68
CA ALA A 289 6.73 -9.34 0.39
C ALA A 289 7.39 -7.97 0.16
N GLN A 290 7.49 -7.15 1.21
CA GLN A 290 8.18 -5.86 1.13
C GLN A 290 9.68 -6.00 0.87
N VAL A 291 10.38 -6.99 1.46
CA VAL A 291 11.79 -7.26 1.14
C VAL A 291 11.97 -7.61 -0.33
N ILE A 292 11.12 -8.49 -0.86
CA ILE A 292 11.20 -8.97 -2.26
C ILE A 292 11.15 -7.81 -3.26
N PHE A 293 10.28 -6.83 -3.04
CA PHE A 293 10.15 -5.65 -3.90
C PHE A 293 10.94 -4.41 -3.41
N GLY A 294 11.67 -4.52 -2.30
CA GLY A 294 12.48 -3.42 -1.77
C GLY A 294 11.68 -2.30 -1.10
N GLY A 295 10.47 -2.57 -0.60
CA GLY A 295 9.77 -1.67 0.32
C GLY A 295 10.48 -1.54 1.67
N ILE A 296 11.18 -2.60 2.10
CA ILE A 296 12.14 -2.57 3.20
C ILE A 296 13.44 -3.28 2.80
N ALA A 297 14.51 -3.02 3.56
CA ALA A 297 15.79 -3.71 3.46
C ALA A 297 15.74 -5.08 4.17
N ALA A 298 16.37 -6.10 3.59
CA ALA A 298 16.69 -7.34 4.30
C ALA A 298 17.87 -7.10 5.24
N LYS A 299 17.73 -7.48 6.51
CA LYS A 299 18.76 -7.23 7.55
C LYS A 299 19.06 -8.45 8.42
N GLY A 300 18.14 -9.41 8.46
CA GLY A 300 18.20 -10.57 9.32
C GLY A 300 19.42 -11.45 9.05
N LYS A 301 19.80 -12.23 10.07
CA LYS A 301 20.89 -13.20 10.03
C LYS A 301 20.38 -14.53 10.57
N LEU A 302 20.71 -15.61 9.88
CA LEU A 302 20.30 -16.96 10.27
C LEU A 302 20.95 -17.34 11.61
N ALA A 303 20.15 -17.69 12.61
CA ALA A 303 20.63 -18.03 13.95
C ALA A 303 21.03 -19.52 14.13
N VAL A 304 20.70 -20.38 13.16
CA VAL A 304 20.86 -21.84 13.28
C VAL A 304 21.61 -22.41 12.07
N HIS A 305 22.19 -23.59 12.23
CA HIS A 305 22.76 -24.31 11.10
C HIS A 305 21.66 -25.13 10.42
N ILE A 306 21.57 -25.02 9.09
CA ILE A 306 20.72 -25.87 8.26
C ILE A 306 21.68 -26.80 7.50
N PRO A 307 21.71 -28.11 7.83
CA PRO A 307 22.63 -29.06 7.21
C PRO A 307 22.61 -28.96 5.68
N ASP A 308 23.81 -29.01 5.09
CA ASP A 308 24.05 -29.01 3.64
C ASP A 308 23.56 -27.76 2.85
N LEU A 309 22.95 -26.78 3.53
CA LEU A 309 22.39 -25.59 2.88
C LEU A 309 23.00 -24.28 3.39
N PHE A 310 22.89 -23.99 4.68
CA PHE A 310 23.23 -22.67 5.22
C PHE A 310 23.87 -22.75 6.62
N THR A 311 24.85 -21.88 6.87
CA THR A 311 25.55 -21.78 8.16
C THR A 311 24.99 -20.64 9.02
N PRO A 312 25.11 -20.70 10.36
CA PRO A 312 24.74 -19.59 11.23
C PRO A 312 25.48 -18.30 10.83
N GLY A 313 24.80 -17.16 10.88
CA GLY A 313 25.31 -15.86 10.45
C GLY A 313 25.08 -15.54 8.96
N THR A 314 24.60 -16.49 8.16
CA THR A 314 24.21 -16.23 6.77
C THR A 314 23.06 -15.23 6.69
N GLY A 315 23.17 -14.24 5.81
CA GLY A 315 22.11 -13.26 5.55
C GLY A 315 22.62 -12.11 4.69
N PHE A 316 22.14 -11.99 3.46
CA PHE A 316 22.43 -10.89 2.54
C PHE A 316 21.68 -9.63 2.97
N GLN A 317 22.35 -8.48 2.85
CA GLN A 317 21.73 -7.19 3.09
C GLN A 317 21.23 -6.60 1.76
N THR A 318 20.11 -5.88 1.82
CA THR A 318 19.59 -5.14 0.67
C THR A 318 19.22 -3.72 1.06
N GLU A 319 18.96 -2.87 0.07
CA GLU A 319 18.55 -1.49 0.28
C GLU A 319 17.04 -1.30 0.08
N LYS A 320 16.46 -0.36 0.82
CA LYS A 320 15.09 0.12 0.57
C LYS A 320 15.08 0.96 -0.70
N THR A 321 14.26 0.57 -1.66
CA THR A 321 14.18 1.18 -2.99
C THR A 321 12.78 1.61 -3.41
N ARG A 322 11.72 1.11 -2.76
CA ARG A 322 10.31 1.45 -3.04
C ARG A 322 9.59 1.94 -1.77
N LEU A 323 8.31 2.31 -1.92
CA LEU A 323 7.43 2.56 -0.78
C LEU A 323 7.35 1.31 0.10
N GLY A 324 7.58 1.48 1.40
CA GLY A 324 7.26 0.46 2.41
C GLY A 324 5.87 0.69 3.00
N TYR A 325 5.32 -0.30 3.72
CA TYR A 325 4.03 -0.22 4.40
C TYR A 325 4.23 -0.50 5.89
N HIS A 326 4.02 0.51 6.72
CA HIS A 326 4.42 0.52 8.13
C HIS A 326 3.33 1.06 9.04
N GLN A 327 3.44 0.75 10.33
CA GLN A 327 2.71 1.46 11.37
C GLN A 327 3.23 2.91 11.47
N PRO A 328 2.37 3.89 11.81
CA PRO A 328 2.73 5.31 11.82
C PRO A 328 3.86 5.67 12.78
N GLU A 329 4.03 4.93 13.88
CA GLU A 329 5.12 5.12 14.83
C GLU A 329 6.50 4.91 14.21
N GLU A 330 6.63 4.12 13.13
CA GLU A 330 7.92 3.94 12.44
C GLU A 330 8.40 5.25 11.80
N ALA A 331 7.47 6.13 11.43
CA ALA A 331 7.76 7.46 10.90
C ALA A 331 7.69 8.55 11.99
N GLY A 332 7.63 8.17 13.27
CA GLY A 332 7.52 9.09 14.40
C GLY A 332 6.15 9.76 14.53
N ILE A 333 5.10 9.24 13.88
CA ILE A 333 3.76 9.83 13.92
C ILE A 333 2.91 9.16 14.99
N ASN A 334 2.16 9.98 15.74
CA ASN A 334 1.21 9.47 16.74
C ASN A 334 -0.08 8.93 16.07
N PRO A 335 -0.39 7.62 16.15
CA PRO A 335 -1.57 7.03 15.52
C PRO A 335 -2.89 7.61 16.04
N TYR A 336 -2.95 8.02 17.32
CA TYR A 336 -4.17 8.59 17.90
C TYR A 336 -4.48 9.97 17.32
N LYS A 337 -3.46 10.75 16.93
CA LYS A 337 -3.68 12.03 16.26
C LYS A 337 -4.18 11.85 14.83
N LEU A 338 -3.78 10.78 14.14
CA LEU A 338 -4.27 10.45 12.80
C LEU A 338 -5.76 10.10 12.77
N GLN A 339 -6.35 9.64 13.88
CA GLN A 339 -7.80 9.36 13.97
C GLN A 339 -8.69 10.60 13.73
N LEU A 340 -8.13 11.81 13.84
CA LEU A 340 -8.84 13.03 13.44
C LEU A 340 -9.24 12.99 11.95
N ILE A 341 -8.44 12.33 11.11
CA ILE A 341 -8.71 12.15 9.67
C ILE A 341 -9.96 11.31 9.48
N ASP A 342 -10.07 10.19 10.19
CA ASP A 342 -11.25 9.33 10.19
C ASP A 342 -12.50 10.14 10.54
N THR A 343 -12.40 10.99 11.58
CA THR A 343 -13.51 11.85 12.02
C THR A 343 -13.94 12.84 10.92
N ILE A 344 -12.99 13.48 10.25
CA ILE A 344 -13.25 14.41 9.13
C ILE A 344 -13.91 13.66 7.96
N ILE A 345 -13.41 12.46 7.63
CA ILE A 345 -13.95 11.68 6.53
C ILE A 345 -15.38 11.21 6.84
N GLN A 346 -15.63 10.75 8.07
CA GLN A 346 -16.96 10.32 8.51
C GLN A 346 -17.96 11.47 8.48
N GLU A 347 -17.58 12.68 8.91
CA GLU A 347 -18.43 13.86 8.76
C GLU A 347 -18.80 14.09 7.30
N GLY A 348 -17.84 13.97 6.37
CA GLY A 348 -18.11 14.07 4.94
C GLY A 348 -19.10 13.02 4.43
N LEU A 349 -19.00 11.78 4.92
CA LEU A 349 -19.96 10.71 4.59
C LEU A 349 -21.36 11.00 5.15
N GLU A 350 -21.45 11.39 6.42
CA GLU A 350 -22.71 11.72 7.10
C GLU A 350 -23.44 12.90 6.47
N LYS A 351 -22.70 13.85 5.89
CA LYS A 351 -23.25 15.00 5.18
C LYS A 351 -23.49 14.73 3.70
N ASP A 352 -23.23 13.54 3.18
CA ASP A 352 -23.29 13.19 1.75
C ASP A 352 -22.38 14.09 0.88
N ALA A 353 -21.19 14.44 1.37
CA ALA A 353 -20.17 15.12 0.57
C ALA A 353 -19.60 14.22 -0.53
N TYR A 354 -19.58 12.92 -0.29
CA TYR A 354 -19.23 11.86 -1.24
C TYR A 354 -19.79 10.53 -0.72
N PRO A 355 -20.07 9.54 -1.58
CA PRO A 355 -20.49 8.20 -1.14
C PRO A 355 -19.38 7.40 -0.45
N GLY A 356 -18.13 7.62 -0.86
CA GLY A 356 -16.96 6.91 -0.37
C GLY A 356 -15.66 7.53 -0.85
N GLY A 357 -14.56 7.09 -0.26
CA GLY A 357 -13.23 7.57 -0.58
C GLY A 357 -12.11 6.82 0.12
N GLN A 358 -10.87 7.14 -0.24
CA GLN A 358 -9.66 6.58 0.35
C GLN A 358 -8.68 7.70 0.67
N VAL A 359 -8.00 7.59 1.81
CA VAL A 359 -6.90 8.48 2.19
C VAL A 359 -5.62 7.66 2.35
N ILE A 360 -4.56 8.09 1.69
CA ILE A 360 -3.20 7.56 1.89
C ILE A 360 -2.28 8.67 2.38
N ILE A 361 -1.41 8.34 3.32
CA ILE A 361 -0.32 9.21 3.79
C ILE A 361 0.98 8.42 3.72
N ALA A 362 1.98 9.02 3.08
CA ALA A 362 3.34 8.52 3.08
C ALA A 362 4.27 9.51 3.76
N LYS A 363 5.20 9.04 4.59
CA LYS A 363 6.30 9.81 5.17
C LYS A 363 7.58 8.98 5.11
N ASP A 364 8.69 9.59 4.72
CA ASP A 364 10.01 8.92 4.62
C ASP A 364 10.00 7.66 3.71
N GLY A 365 9.18 7.74 2.66
CA GLY A 365 8.94 6.63 1.74
C GLY A 365 8.24 5.43 2.38
N MET A 366 7.50 5.63 3.46
CA MET A 366 6.67 4.63 4.13
C MET A 366 5.21 5.09 4.08
N ILE A 367 4.34 4.24 3.54
CA ILE A 367 2.89 4.37 3.69
C ILE A 367 2.55 4.01 5.14
N ILE A 368 2.00 4.99 5.86
CA ILE A 368 1.72 4.91 7.30
C ILE A 368 0.24 5.04 7.63
N TYR A 369 -0.57 5.32 6.60
CA TYR A 369 -2.02 5.40 6.68
C TYR A 369 -2.56 5.05 5.30
N ASP A 370 -3.47 4.08 5.23
CA ASP A 370 -4.08 3.57 3.99
C ASP A 370 -5.50 3.08 4.31
N ASN A 371 -6.43 4.01 4.51
CA ASN A 371 -7.79 3.70 4.95
C ASN A 371 -8.82 4.03 3.87
N SER A 372 -9.75 3.10 3.67
CA SER A 372 -10.90 3.20 2.78
C SER A 372 -12.20 3.40 3.56
N PHE A 373 -13.09 4.22 3.02
CA PHE A 373 -14.30 4.68 3.71
C PHE A 373 -15.51 4.65 2.78
N GLY A 374 -16.67 4.33 3.35
CA GLY A 374 -17.95 4.40 2.65
C GLY A 374 -18.12 3.37 1.55
N TYR A 375 -18.88 3.75 0.52
CA TYR A 375 -19.38 2.87 -0.53
C TYR A 375 -19.24 3.53 -1.90
N PHE A 376 -19.42 2.75 -2.97
CA PHE A 376 -19.40 3.26 -4.33
C PHE A 376 -20.57 4.22 -4.60
N ASP A 377 -21.71 3.98 -3.95
CA ASP A 377 -22.94 4.75 -4.11
C ASP A 377 -23.81 4.70 -2.84
N ASN A 378 -24.92 5.41 -2.88
CA ASN A 378 -25.87 5.50 -1.76
C ASN A 378 -26.69 4.21 -1.54
N THR A 379 -26.59 3.19 -2.42
CA THR A 379 -27.22 1.88 -2.19
C THR A 379 -26.48 1.06 -1.15
N LYS A 380 -25.22 1.43 -0.83
CA LYS A 380 -24.36 0.79 0.17
C LYS A 380 -24.14 -0.70 -0.08
N LYS A 381 -24.21 -1.15 -1.34
CA LYS A 381 -23.98 -2.54 -1.74
C LYS A 381 -22.51 -2.90 -1.93
N ARG A 382 -21.69 -1.94 -2.38
CA ARG A 382 -20.26 -2.15 -2.63
C ARG A 382 -19.41 -1.19 -1.83
N LYS A 383 -18.61 -1.72 -0.90
CA LYS A 383 -17.69 -0.94 -0.07
C LYS A 383 -16.52 -0.45 -0.91
N VAL A 384 -16.01 0.73 -0.56
CA VAL A 384 -14.68 1.16 -1.03
C VAL A 384 -13.63 0.29 -0.37
N THR A 385 -12.63 -0.09 -1.16
CA THR A 385 -11.43 -0.84 -0.74
C THR A 385 -10.18 -0.16 -1.31
N GLU A 386 -9.01 -0.59 -0.87
CA GLU A 386 -7.70 -0.12 -1.36
C GLU A 386 -7.48 -0.38 -2.86
N ASN A 387 -8.27 -1.29 -3.44
CA ASN A 387 -8.25 -1.64 -4.86
C ASN A 387 -9.26 -0.86 -5.70
N THR A 388 -10.01 0.07 -5.08
CA THR A 388 -11.01 0.91 -5.78
C THR A 388 -10.32 1.93 -6.68
N VAL A 389 -10.75 1.97 -7.92
CA VAL A 389 -10.22 2.84 -8.98
C VAL A 389 -11.14 4.06 -9.14
N TYR A 390 -10.56 5.25 -9.15
CA TYR A 390 -11.28 6.52 -9.25
C TYR A 390 -10.90 7.29 -10.51
N ASP A 391 -11.86 8.03 -11.09
CA ASP A 391 -11.57 9.08 -12.06
C ASP A 391 -10.81 10.21 -11.36
N LEU A 392 -9.55 10.44 -11.76
CA LEU A 392 -8.69 11.45 -11.14
C LEU A 392 -9.04 12.88 -11.56
N ALA A 393 -9.88 13.08 -12.57
CA ALA A 393 -10.20 14.38 -13.14
C ALA A 393 -8.91 15.19 -13.41
N SER A 394 -8.83 16.41 -12.89
CA SER A 394 -7.68 17.29 -13.13
C SER A 394 -6.37 16.85 -12.46
N VAL A 395 -6.38 15.89 -11.53
CA VAL A 395 -5.11 15.29 -11.05
C VAL A 395 -4.34 14.65 -12.21
N SER A 396 -5.03 14.16 -13.25
CA SER A 396 -4.44 13.64 -14.50
C SER A 396 -3.43 14.59 -15.15
N LYS A 397 -3.61 15.92 -15.00
CA LYS A 397 -2.70 16.92 -15.54
C LYS A 397 -1.29 16.73 -14.97
N ALA A 398 -1.20 16.58 -13.65
CA ALA A 398 0.08 16.51 -12.94
C ALA A 398 0.68 15.10 -12.97
N THR A 399 -0.13 14.06 -13.07
CA THR A 399 0.32 12.66 -12.93
C THR A 399 0.37 11.89 -14.24
N GLY A 400 -0.28 12.39 -15.30
CA GLY A 400 -0.18 11.87 -16.66
C GLY A 400 0.56 12.83 -17.59
N THR A 401 -0.10 13.91 -17.99
CA THR A 401 0.41 14.81 -19.05
C THR A 401 1.70 15.51 -18.66
N LEU A 402 1.78 16.05 -17.45
CA LEU A 402 2.99 16.71 -16.96
C LEU A 402 4.14 15.72 -16.83
N LEU A 403 3.88 14.49 -16.39
CA LEU A 403 4.91 13.46 -16.27
C LEU A 403 5.51 13.13 -17.65
N SER A 404 4.66 12.95 -18.67
CA SER A 404 5.09 12.79 -20.06
C SER A 404 5.85 14.00 -20.61
N LEU A 405 5.40 15.23 -20.31
CA LEU A 405 6.11 16.45 -20.70
C LEU A 405 7.48 16.56 -20.04
N MET A 406 7.56 16.25 -18.75
CA MET A 406 8.83 16.28 -18.00
C MET A 406 9.82 15.31 -18.61
N LYS A 407 9.38 14.11 -19.03
CA LYS A 407 10.25 13.15 -19.72
C LYS A 407 10.76 13.69 -21.05
N SER A 408 9.87 14.21 -21.88
CA SER A 408 10.25 14.79 -23.18
C SER A 408 11.18 16.01 -23.02
N TYR A 409 10.97 16.82 -21.98
CA TYR A 409 11.87 17.92 -21.63
C TYR A 409 13.24 17.42 -21.16
N ASP A 410 13.27 16.40 -20.30
CA ASP A 410 14.50 15.81 -19.76
C ASP A 410 15.38 15.20 -20.86
N GLU A 411 14.76 14.70 -21.93
CA GLU A 411 15.40 14.19 -23.14
C GLU A 411 15.87 15.29 -24.10
N GLY A 412 15.59 16.57 -23.78
CA GLY A 412 16.01 17.71 -24.59
C GLY A 412 15.14 17.96 -25.82
N ASN A 413 13.94 17.36 -25.91
CA ASN A 413 13.11 17.47 -27.11
C ASN A 413 12.49 18.88 -27.26
N PHE A 414 12.32 19.63 -26.17
CA PHE A 414 11.85 21.02 -26.22
C PHE A 414 12.40 21.86 -25.07
N GLN A 415 12.27 23.18 -25.19
CA GLN A 415 12.55 24.15 -24.13
C GLN A 415 11.26 24.81 -23.66
N LEU A 416 11.18 25.17 -22.38
CA LEU A 416 10.02 25.85 -21.80
C LEU A 416 9.69 27.19 -22.47
N THR A 417 10.67 27.82 -23.12
CA THR A 417 10.52 29.09 -23.86
C THR A 417 10.04 28.91 -25.30
N ASN A 418 9.94 27.67 -25.81
CA ASN A 418 9.41 27.45 -27.15
C ASN A 418 7.93 27.83 -27.25
N LYS A 419 7.55 28.26 -28.44
CA LYS A 419 6.16 28.54 -28.81
C LYS A 419 5.46 27.23 -29.14
N ILE A 420 4.20 27.07 -28.73
CA ILE A 420 3.41 25.86 -29.01
C ILE A 420 3.19 25.64 -30.52
N SER A 421 3.16 26.72 -31.31
CA SER A 421 3.01 26.67 -32.78
C SER A 421 4.19 26.05 -33.52
N ALA A 422 5.34 25.89 -32.85
CA ALA A 422 6.47 25.13 -33.39
C ALA A 422 6.14 23.63 -33.48
N PHE A 423 5.24 23.14 -32.61
CA PHE A 423 4.84 21.73 -32.54
C PHE A 423 3.44 21.50 -33.12
N ILE A 424 2.56 22.51 -33.05
CA ILE A 424 1.20 22.45 -33.56
C ILE A 424 1.05 23.48 -34.68
N THR A 425 1.34 23.05 -35.91
CA THR A 425 1.46 23.90 -37.10
C THR A 425 0.18 24.67 -37.45
N GLU A 426 -0.98 24.12 -37.11
CA GLU A 426 -2.31 24.69 -37.34
C GLU A 426 -2.51 26.01 -36.60
N LEU A 427 -1.73 26.25 -35.54
CA LEU A 427 -1.80 27.47 -34.75
C LEU A 427 -0.94 28.61 -35.31
N LYS A 428 -0.07 28.37 -36.30
CA LYS A 428 0.85 29.39 -36.87
C LYS A 428 0.11 30.62 -37.42
N ASP A 429 -1.05 30.39 -38.04
CA ASP A 429 -1.89 31.44 -38.64
C ASP A 429 -3.01 31.91 -37.69
N SER A 430 -2.79 31.84 -36.38
CA SER A 430 -3.77 32.26 -35.37
C SER A 430 -3.14 33.20 -34.35
N ASN A 431 -3.99 33.89 -33.58
CA ASN A 431 -3.53 34.68 -32.42
C ASN A 431 -2.96 33.81 -31.28
N LYS A 432 -2.95 32.48 -31.41
CA LYS A 432 -2.28 31.55 -30.49
C LYS A 432 -0.82 31.24 -30.86
N LYS A 433 -0.33 31.74 -32.00
CA LYS A 433 1.00 31.38 -32.53
C LYS A 433 2.16 31.68 -31.57
N ASP A 434 2.00 32.68 -30.71
CA ASP A 434 3.03 33.16 -29.80
C ASP A 434 2.89 32.63 -28.36
N ILE A 435 1.96 31.70 -28.11
CA ILE A 435 1.80 31.10 -26.78
C ILE A 435 3.04 30.26 -26.44
N ILE A 436 3.64 30.55 -25.29
CA ILE A 436 4.84 29.88 -24.78
C ILE A 436 4.44 28.71 -23.87
N ILE A 437 5.14 27.58 -23.97
CA ILE A 437 4.86 26.36 -23.19
C ILE A 437 4.88 26.62 -21.69
N ARG A 438 5.87 27.37 -21.19
CA ARG A 438 5.95 27.80 -19.78
C ARG A 438 4.66 28.49 -19.31
N ASP A 439 4.10 29.37 -20.13
CA ASP A 439 2.89 30.12 -19.77
C ASP A 439 1.65 29.23 -19.78
N MET A 440 1.63 28.18 -20.62
CA MET A 440 0.58 27.17 -20.58
C MET A 440 0.61 26.38 -19.26
N LEU A 441 1.80 25.96 -18.82
CA LEU A 441 2.01 25.22 -17.57
C LEU A 441 1.66 26.05 -16.32
N TYR A 442 1.86 27.38 -16.39
CA TYR A 442 1.45 28.31 -15.34
C TYR A 442 -0.01 28.78 -15.44
N HIS A 443 -0.77 28.32 -16.43
CA HIS A 443 -2.14 28.79 -16.68
C HIS A 443 -2.24 30.31 -16.91
N GLN A 444 -1.30 30.86 -17.67
CA GLN A 444 -1.21 32.29 -18.00
C GLN A 444 -1.08 32.56 -19.52
N SER A 445 -1.46 31.59 -20.34
CA SER A 445 -1.41 31.65 -21.81
C SER A 445 -2.45 32.60 -22.44
N GLY A 446 -3.49 32.97 -21.69
CA GLY A 446 -4.66 33.67 -22.22
C GLY A 446 -5.69 32.75 -22.90
N LEU A 447 -5.48 31.43 -22.94
CA LEU A 447 -6.49 30.49 -23.46
C LEU A 447 -7.73 30.43 -22.53
N PRO A 448 -8.93 30.16 -23.07
CA PRO A 448 -10.14 30.06 -22.25
C PRO A 448 -10.04 28.89 -21.27
N ALA A 449 -10.85 28.95 -20.21
CA ALA A 449 -10.84 27.93 -19.16
C ALA A 449 -11.20 26.54 -19.71
N THR A 450 -12.22 26.47 -20.56
CA THR A 450 -12.71 25.25 -21.19
C THR A 450 -13.33 25.56 -22.56
N ILE A 451 -13.52 24.52 -23.38
CA ILE A 451 -14.29 24.55 -24.62
C ILE A 451 -15.26 23.36 -24.57
N ALA A 452 -16.56 23.62 -24.72
CA ALA A 452 -17.59 22.59 -24.74
C ALA A 452 -17.66 21.92 -26.13
N PHE A 453 -16.69 21.05 -26.43
CA PHE A 453 -16.60 20.41 -27.75
C PHE A 453 -17.86 19.63 -28.13
N TYR A 454 -18.58 19.07 -27.15
CA TYR A 454 -19.83 18.37 -27.39
C TYR A 454 -20.91 19.23 -28.06
N GLU A 455 -20.90 20.56 -27.90
CA GLU A 455 -21.86 21.44 -28.59
C GLU A 455 -21.74 21.37 -30.11
N GLN A 456 -20.54 21.09 -30.63
CA GLN A 456 -20.31 20.90 -32.06
C GLN A 456 -20.85 19.55 -32.56
N ALA A 457 -21.00 18.58 -31.66
CA ALA A 457 -21.53 17.26 -31.97
C ALA A 457 -23.08 17.21 -31.91
N ILE A 458 -23.72 18.25 -31.38
CA ILE A 458 -25.17 18.36 -31.28
C ILE A 458 -25.75 18.83 -32.61
N ASP A 459 -26.83 18.17 -33.06
CA ASP A 459 -27.66 18.66 -34.15
C ASP A 459 -28.46 19.89 -33.67
N LYS A 460 -28.13 21.07 -34.20
CA LYS A 460 -28.75 22.34 -33.79
C LYS A 460 -30.21 22.46 -34.20
N ASP A 461 -30.64 21.70 -35.20
CA ASP A 461 -32.04 21.70 -35.66
C ASP A 461 -32.91 20.75 -34.83
N SER A 462 -32.30 19.95 -33.95
CA SER A 462 -33.00 18.97 -33.10
C SER A 462 -33.65 19.55 -31.84
N TYR A 463 -33.36 20.81 -31.49
CA TYR A 463 -33.91 21.49 -30.33
C TYR A 463 -34.19 22.97 -30.64
N SER A 464 -35.10 23.61 -29.90
CA SER A 464 -35.40 25.04 -30.03
C SER A 464 -34.77 25.88 -28.93
N GLY A 465 -34.40 27.12 -29.26
CA GLY A 465 -33.84 28.08 -28.32
C GLY A 465 -32.35 27.84 -28.01
N SER A 466 -31.94 28.18 -26.79
CA SER A 466 -30.57 27.97 -26.30
C SER A 466 -30.39 26.58 -25.68
N LEU A 467 -29.14 26.11 -25.59
CA LEU A 467 -28.82 24.92 -24.78
C LEU A 467 -28.78 25.23 -23.28
N TYR A 468 -28.44 26.46 -22.91
CA TYR A 468 -28.25 26.88 -21.51
C TYR A 468 -29.14 28.06 -21.17
N SER A 469 -29.67 28.06 -19.95
CA SER A 469 -30.44 29.15 -19.37
C SER A 469 -30.06 29.33 -17.90
N ARG A 470 -30.16 30.57 -17.39
CA ARG A 470 -30.01 30.85 -15.95
C ARG A 470 -31.28 30.54 -15.14
N LYS A 471 -32.38 30.26 -15.83
CA LYS A 471 -33.69 29.99 -15.21
C LYS A 471 -34.21 28.65 -15.71
N LYS A 472 -34.81 27.91 -14.80
CA LYS A 472 -35.57 26.71 -15.15
C LYS A 472 -36.82 27.13 -15.92
N ASP A 473 -37.08 26.48 -17.04
CA ASP A 473 -38.29 26.64 -17.83
C ASP A 473 -38.72 25.29 -18.45
N ASN A 474 -39.72 25.32 -19.33
CA ASN A 474 -40.28 24.10 -19.95
C ASN A 474 -39.28 23.35 -20.86
N THR A 475 -38.22 24.02 -21.32
CA THR A 475 -37.17 23.46 -22.19
C THR A 475 -35.88 23.20 -21.41
N HIS A 476 -35.47 24.10 -20.52
CA HIS A 476 -34.29 23.99 -19.67
C HIS A 476 -34.64 23.35 -18.32
N THR A 477 -34.93 22.05 -18.35
CA THR A 477 -35.50 21.33 -17.20
C THR A 477 -34.47 20.75 -16.24
N LEU A 478 -33.23 20.53 -16.71
CA LEU A 478 -32.18 19.86 -15.95
C LEU A 478 -31.18 20.88 -15.40
N GLN A 479 -30.86 20.81 -14.11
CA GLN A 479 -29.82 21.63 -13.51
C GLN A 479 -28.44 21.05 -13.85
N PHE A 480 -27.57 21.86 -14.44
CA PHE A 480 -26.21 21.48 -14.83
C PHE A 480 -25.18 21.90 -13.79
N ASP A 481 -25.32 23.10 -13.23
CA ASP A 481 -24.47 23.60 -12.15
C ASP A 481 -25.30 24.46 -11.16
N ALA A 482 -24.65 25.18 -10.25
CA ALA A 482 -25.32 26.00 -9.24
C ALA A 482 -26.27 27.07 -9.83
N HIS A 483 -26.04 27.51 -11.08
CA HIS A 483 -26.73 28.65 -11.68
C HIS A 483 -27.23 28.39 -13.12
N THR A 484 -26.95 27.22 -13.69
CA THR A 484 -27.25 26.90 -15.08
C THR A 484 -28.22 25.72 -15.19
N TYR A 485 -29.26 25.91 -16.00
CA TYR A 485 -30.16 24.87 -16.47
C TYR A 485 -29.92 24.60 -17.96
N VAL A 486 -30.08 23.35 -18.37
CA VAL A 486 -29.80 22.89 -19.73
C VAL A 486 -31.03 22.26 -20.38
N ASN A 487 -31.11 22.36 -21.71
CA ASN A 487 -32.07 21.65 -22.54
C ASN A 487 -31.53 20.28 -22.94
N PRO A 488 -31.98 19.17 -22.32
CA PRO A 488 -31.46 17.82 -22.62
C PRO A 488 -32.06 17.21 -23.89
N ASN A 489 -33.04 17.86 -24.52
CA ASN A 489 -33.85 17.30 -25.62
C ASN A 489 -33.22 17.53 -27.00
N PHE A 490 -31.89 17.42 -27.09
CA PHE A 490 -31.17 17.44 -28.36
C PHE A 490 -30.90 16.02 -28.87
N LYS A 491 -30.64 15.93 -30.18
CA LYS A 491 -30.06 14.76 -30.86
C LYS A 491 -28.62 15.07 -31.26
N TYR A 492 -27.78 14.04 -31.33
CA TYR A 492 -26.44 14.19 -31.88
C TYR A 492 -26.48 14.20 -33.40
N ASN A 493 -25.55 14.93 -34.03
CA ASN A 493 -25.33 14.90 -35.45
C ASN A 493 -24.79 13.51 -35.86
N PRO A 494 -25.47 12.74 -36.71
CA PRO A 494 -25.06 11.38 -37.09
C PRO A 494 -23.76 11.31 -37.91
N GLU A 495 -23.30 12.43 -38.47
CA GLU A 495 -21.99 12.53 -39.13
C GLU A 495 -20.84 12.64 -38.12
N ILE A 496 -21.13 13.07 -36.89
CA ILE A 496 -20.15 13.29 -35.83
C ILE A 496 -20.24 12.22 -34.75
N VAL A 497 -21.44 11.73 -34.42
CA VAL A 497 -21.65 10.74 -33.37
C VAL A 497 -22.36 9.51 -33.91
N SER A 498 -21.90 8.33 -33.49
CA SER A 498 -22.45 7.03 -33.80
C SER A 498 -22.80 6.30 -32.50
N ASP A 499 -23.88 5.51 -32.52
CA ASP A 499 -24.28 4.63 -31.43
C ASP A 499 -23.47 3.32 -31.40
N LYS A 500 -22.76 3.04 -32.49
CA LYS A 500 -21.95 1.83 -32.69
C LYS A 500 -20.52 2.19 -33.03
N GLN A 501 -19.59 1.41 -32.51
CA GLN A 501 -18.20 1.42 -32.96
C GLN A 501 -18.14 0.95 -34.42
N LYS A 502 -17.50 1.74 -35.28
CA LYS A 502 -17.32 1.41 -36.69
C LYS A 502 -16.09 2.14 -37.23
N LYS A 503 -15.65 1.79 -38.44
CA LYS A 503 -14.56 2.50 -39.12
C LYS A 503 -14.88 3.99 -39.19
N GLY A 504 -13.95 4.84 -38.74
CA GLY A 504 -14.13 6.29 -38.66
C GLY A 504 -14.83 6.79 -37.39
N PHE A 505 -15.25 5.91 -36.48
CA PHE A 505 -15.90 6.22 -35.19
C PHE A 505 -15.34 5.29 -34.11
N THR A 506 -14.08 5.53 -33.74
CA THR A 506 -13.36 4.65 -32.80
C THR A 506 -13.22 5.25 -31.40
N ALA A 507 -13.37 6.58 -31.27
CA ALA A 507 -13.25 7.28 -30.01
C ALA A 507 -14.55 7.14 -29.18
N GLU A 508 -14.50 6.31 -28.14
CA GLU A 508 -15.63 6.11 -27.24
C GLU A 508 -15.73 7.25 -26.21
N VAL A 509 -16.88 7.93 -26.20
CA VAL A 509 -17.22 9.00 -25.25
C VAL A 509 -17.83 8.41 -23.97
N ALA A 510 -18.73 7.45 -24.16
CA ALA A 510 -19.38 6.64 -23.14
C ALA A 510 -20.02 5.41 -23.82
N HIS A 511 -20.65 4.52 -23.04
CA HIS A 511 -21.28 3.32 -23.59
C HIS A 511 -22.25 3.68 -24.72
N ASN A 512 -22.05 3.09 -25.90
CA ASN A 512 -22.81 3.33 -27.14
C ASN A 512 -22.81 4.80 -27.60
N ILE A 513 -21.75 5.55 -27.33
CA ILE A 513 -21.55 6.91 -27.88
C ILE A 513 -20.11 7.00 -28.39
N TYR A 514 -19.96 6.99 -29.71
CA TYR A 514 -18.68 7.07 -30.40
C TYR A 514 -18.63 8.35 -31.22
N VAL A 515 -17.55 9.10 -31.13
CA VAL A 515 -17.33 10.31 -31.93
C VAL A 515 -16.45 9.99 -33.13
N SER A 516 -16.65 10.70 -34.24
CA SER A 516 -15.89 10.46 -35.48
C SER A 516 -14.41 10.78 -35.28
N ASP A 517 -13.54 9.97 -35.89
CA ASP A 517 -12.09 10.11 -35.76
C ASP A 517 -11.64 11.48 -36.30
N ALA A 518 -12.27 11.97 -37.38
CA ALA A 518 -12.03 13.28 -37.97
C ALA A 518 -12.43 14.43 -37.02
N PHE A 519 -13.49 14.27 -36.22
CA PHE A 519 -13.84 15.27 -35.22
C PHE A 519 -12.74 15.41 -34.16
N VAL A 520 -12.19 14.29 -33.70
CA VAL A 520 -11.12 14.28 -32.70
C VAL A 520 -9.84 14.91 -33.27
N THR A 521 -9.49 14.64 -34.53
CA THR A 521 -8.27 15.19 -35.15
C THR A 521 -8.40 16.64 -35.59
N ASP A 522 -9.54 17.03 -36.16
CA ASP A 522 -9.66 18.29 -36.90
C ASP A 522 -10.52 19.31 -36.16
N SER A 523 -11.70 18.90 -35.69
CA SER A 523 -12.66 19.82 -35.06
C SER A 523 -12.18 20.33 -33.69
N ILE A 524 -11.49 19.48 -32.91
CA ILE A 524 -10.91 19.88 -31.62
C ILE A 524 -9.88 21.00 -31.81
N ILE A 525 -8.90 20.81 -32.70
CA ILE A 525 -7.86 21.81 -32.94
C ILE A 525 -8.42 23.07 -33.59
N ALA A 526 -9.40 22.93 -34.51
CA ALA A 526 -10.10 24.07 -35.10
C ALA A 526 -10.86 24.88 -34.04
N GLY A 527 -11.56 24.20 -33.12
CA GLY A 527 -12.25 24.83 -31.98
C GLY A 527 -11.29 25.62 -31.09
N ILE A 528 -10.11 25.06 -30.80
CA ILE A 528 -9.07 25.76 -30.04
C ILE A 528 -8.52 26.96 -30.83
N LYS A 529 -8.19 26.77 -32.11
CA LYS A 529 -7.66 27.82 -33.01
C LYS A 529 -8.60 29.02 -33.10
N ASN A 530 -9.91 28.76 -33.18
CA ASN A 530 -10.95 29.79 -33.33
C ASN A 530 -11.47 30.35 -32.00
N SER A 531 -11.09 29.75 -30.86
CA SER A 531 -11.54 30.22 -29.55
C SER A 531 -11.06 31.64 -29.23
N ARG A 532 -11.85 32.38 -28.44
CA ARG A 532 -11.45 33.70 -27.95
C ARG A 532 -10.25 33.59 -27.02
N MET A 533 -9.25 34.43 -27.23
CA MET A 533 -8.10 34.56 -26.34
C MET A 533 -8.29 35.75 -25.41
N GLY A 534 -8.06 35.53 -24.11
CA GLY A 534 -7.97 36.56 -23.09
C GLY A 534 -6.58 37.21 -23.06
N THR A 535 -6.28 37.91 -21.97
CA THR A 535 -4.99 38.61 -21.78
C THR A 535 -3.88 37.63 -21.38
N PRO A 536 -2.80 37.51 -22.17
CA PRO A 536 -1.61 36.74 -21.76
C PRO A 536 -0.99 37.28 -20.47
N GLY A 537 -0.35 36.42 -19.70
CA GLY A 537 0.25 36.76 -18.40
C GLY A 537 -0.75 36.81 -17.23
N LYS A 538 -2.06 36.85 -17.50
CA LYS A 538 -3.09 36.74 -16.45
C LYS A 538 -3.44 35.28 -16.17
N TYR A 539 -3.50 34.93 -14.89
CA TYR A 539 -3.89 33.59 -14.46
C TYR A 539 -5.36 33.27 -14.80
N ILE A 540 -5.56 32.22 -15.59
CA ILE A 540 -6.85 31.59 -15.92
C ILE A 540 -6.61 30.08 -15.95
N TYR A 541 -7.20 29.35 -15.00
CA TYR A 541 -7.14 27.89 -14.99
C TYR A 541 -7.78 27.32 -16.27
N SER A 542 -6.94 26.80 -17.17
CA SER A 542 -7.31 26.41 -18.54
C SER A 542 -7.01 24.94 -18.80
N CYS A 543 -8.05 24.16 -19.03
CA CYS A 543 -7.96 22.78 -19.53
C CYS A 543 -7.39 22.75 -20.96
N VAL A 544 -7.67 23.77 -21.76
CA VAL A 544 -7.22 23.88 -23.15
C VAL A 544 -5.70 23.89 -23.26
N ASN A 545 -5.00 24.50 -22.29
CA ASN A 545 -3.54 24.42 -22.21
C ASN A 545 -3.05 22.98 -22.25
N PHE A 546 -3.62 22.12 -21.40
CA PHE A 546 -3.16 20.74 -21.28
C PHE A 546 -3.57 19.87 -22.47
N ILE A 547 -4.71 20.15 -23.11
CA ILE A 547 -5.10 19.50 -24.37
C ILE A 547 -4.03 19.75 -25.45
N LEU A 548 -3.61 21.00 -25.62
CA LEU A 548 -2.54 21.34 -26.57
C LEU A 548 -1.19 20.74 -26.16
N LEU A 549 -0.85 20.69 -24.87
CA LEU A 549 0.38 20.05 -24.41
C LEU A 549 0.40 18.54 -24.68
N LYS A 550 -0.75 17.86 -24.56
CA LYS A 550 -0.91 16.46 -24.98
C LYS A 550 -0.67 16.31 -26.48
N MET A 551 -1.31 17.14 -27.30
CA MET A 551 -1.11 17.13 -28.77
C MET A 551 0.36 17.37 -29.14
N MET A 552 1.05 18.26 -28.43
CA MET A 552 2.48 18.51 -28.62
C MET A 552 3.32 17.25 -28.36
N ILE A 553 3.10 16.55 -27.22
CA ILE A 553 3.81 15.30 -26.91
C ILE A 553 3.61 14.29 -28.03
N GLU A 554 2.38 14.09 -28.48
CA GLU A 554 2.06 13.07 -29.48
C GLU A 554 2.72 13.36 -30.82
N ARG A 555 2.71 14.63 -31.27
CA ARG A 555 3.36 15.03 -32.52
C ARG A 555 4.87 14.94 -32.46
N GLN A 556 5.45 15.27 -31.30
CA GLN A 556 6.89 15.24 -31.11
C GLN A 556 7.43 13.81 -31.00
N THR A 557 6.70 12.93 -30.32
CA THR A 557 7.15 11.56 -30.04
C THR A 557 6.66 10.53 -31.06
N GLY A 558 5.66 10.89 -31.88
CA GLY A 558 4.98 9.97 -32.79
C GLY A 558 4.14 8.90 -32.08
N GLN A 559 3.96 9.00 -30.76
CA GLN A 559 3.26 8.02 -29.93
C GLN A 559 2.06 8.68 -29.26
N LYS A 560 0.98 7.93 -29.03
CA LYS A 560 -0.13 8.42 -28.20
C LYS A 560 0.37 8.67 -26.76
N MET A 561 -0.13 9.72 -26.12
CA MET A 561 0.39 10.16 -24.81
C MET A 561 0.20 9.10 -23.72
N ASP A 562 -0.90 8.37 -23.72
CA ASP A 562 -1.21 7.26 -22.81
C ASP A 562 -0.21 6.11 -22.97
N GLN A 563 0.12 5.73 -24.21
CA GLN A 563 1.12 4.70 -24.50
C GLN A 563 2.53 5.14 -24.09
N TYR A 564 2.89 6.39 -24.37
CA TYR A 564 4.15 6.99 -23.95
C TYR A 564 4.28 6.99 -22.41
N LEU A 565 3.23 7.44 -21.72
CA LEU A 565 3.17 7.44 -20.25
C LEU A 565 3.30 6.02 -19.68
N TYR A 566 2.57 5.06 -20.24
CA TYR A 566 2.59 3.67 -19.79
C TYR A 566 3.98 3.06 -19.92
N LYS A 567 4.60 3.19 -21.10
CA LYS A 567 5.92 2.65 -21.41
C LYS A 567 7.02 3.24 -20.53
N HIS A 568 7.02 4.55 -20.35
CA HIS A 568 8.12 5.25 -19.67
C HIS A 568 7.95 5.33 -18.16
N PHE A 569 6.74 5.18 -17.63
CA PHE A 569 6.47 5.34 -16.21
C PHE A 569 5.59 4.23 -15.63
N LEU A 570 4.35 4.05 -16.10
CA LEU A 570 3.37 3.24 -15.35
C LEU A 570 3.79 1.77 -15.26
N ALA A 571 4.17 1.16 -16.39
CA ALA A 571 4.65 -0.22 -16.41
C ALA A 571 5.92 -0.43 -15.57
N PRO A 572 7.01 0.35 -15.74
CA PRO A 572 8.23 0.14 -14.96
C PRO A 572 8.08 0.51 -13.47
N LEU A 573 7.16 1.40 -13.10
CA LEU A 573 6.83 1.68 -11.70
C LEU A 573 5.99 0.56 -11.04
N GLY A 574 5.38 -0.32 -11.84
CA GLY A 574 4.40 -1.30 -11.37
C GLY A 574 3.04 -0.68 -11.03
N ALA A 575 2.69 0.46 -11.63
CA ALA A 575 1.43 1.17 -11.42
C ALA A 575 0.31 0.62 -12.33
N SER A 576 -0.01 -0.66 -12.17
CA SER A 576 -0.85 -1.43 -13.10
C SER A 576 -2.33 -1.06 -13.12
N SER A 577 -2.86 -0.47 -12.06
CA SER A 577 -4.23 0.04 -11.98
C SER A 577 -4.36 1.50 -12.42
N THR A 578 -3.25 2.15 -12.80
CA THR A 578 -3.27 3.51 -13.35
C THR A 578 -3.37 3.45 -14.87
N THR A 579 -4.46 3.98 -15.43
CA THR A 579 -4.66 3.93 -16.88
C THR A 579 -5.66 4.98 -17.35
N TYR A 580 -5.58 5.34 -18.63
CA TYR A 580 -6.72 5.91 -19.34
C TYR A 580 -7.68 4.77 -19.76
N THR A 581 -8.92 5.11 -20.09
CA THR A 581 -9.93 4.15 -20.61
C THR A 581 -9.99 2.82 -19.84
N PRO A 582 -10.22 2.86 -18.51
CA PRO A 582 -9.99 1.74 -17.61
C PRO A 582 -10.82 0.48 -17.92
N LEU A 583 -11.98 0.60 -18.59
CA LEU A 583 -12.84 -0.53 -18.93
C LEU A 583 -12.20 -1.53 -19.91
N HIS A 584 -11.11 -1.18 -20.58
CA HIS A 584 -10.38 -2.12 -21.43
C HIS A 584 -9.50 -3.10 -20.63
N HIS A 585 -9.18 -2.78 -19.37
CA HIS A 585 -8.17 -3.51 -18.58
C HIS A 585 -8.61 -3.80 -17.13
N ILE A 586 -9.60 -3.08 -16.62
CA ILE A 586 -10.03 -3.13 -15.23
C ILE A 586 -11.50 -3.51 -15.19
N ASP A 587 -11.82 -4.51 -14.36
CA ASP A 587 -13.20 -4.88 -14.07
C ASP A 587 -13.96 -3.65 -13.53
N SER A 588 -15.07 -3.32 -14.17
CA SER A 588 -16.01 -2.28 -13.74
C SER A 588 -16.45 -2.41 -12.28
N LEU A 589 -16.38 -3.62 -11.70
CA LEU A 589 -16.67 -3.85 -10.29
C LEU A 589 -15.69 -3.12 -9.35
N ARG A 590 -14.48 -2.83 -9.82
CA ARG A 590 -13.44 -2.10 -9.09
C ARG A 590 -13.49 -0.59 -9.29
N ILE A 591 -14.32 -0.07 -10.21
CA ILE A 591 -14.33 1.36 -10.58
C ILE A 591 -15.48 2.08 -9.89
N ALA A 592 -15.18 3.17 -9.18
CA ALA A 592 -16.20 3.99 -8.55
C ALA A 592 -17.02 4.76 -9.61
N PRO A 593 -18.36 4.78 -9.53
CA PRO A 593 -19.18 5.57 -10.43
C PRO A 593 -18.96 7.06 -10.15
N THR A 594 -18.97 7.88 -11.20
CA THR A 594 -18.55 9.28 -11.09
C THR A 594 -19.71 10.27 -11.17
N GLU A 595 -20.73 10.01 -11.99
CA GLU A 595 -21.94 10.86 -12.08
C GLU A 595 -23.09 10.10 -12.78
N ASN A 596 -24.34 10.37 -12.41
CA ASN A 596 -25.48 10.09 -13.28
C ASN A 596 -25.70 11.27 -14.24
N ASP A 597 -25.04 11.24 -15.39
CA ASP A 597 -25.15 12.34 -16.35
C ASP A 597 -26.44 12.25 -17.14
N ARG A 598 -27.30 13.23 -16.91
CA ARG A 598 -28.62 13.33 -17.55
C ARG A 598 -28.64 14.29 -18.73
N PHE A 599 -27.51 14.94 -19.05
CA PHE A 599 -27.43 15.94 -20.10
C PHE A 599 -26.76 15.38 -21.37
N VAL A 600 -25.45 15.12 -21.31
CA VAL A 600 -24.65 14.85 -22.51
C VAL A 600 -24.66 13.35 -22.83
N ARG A 601 -24.17 12.50 -21.93
CA ARG A 601 -24.06 11.05 -22.10
C ARG A 601 -25.34 10.28 -21.75
N LYS A 602 -26.27 10.91 -21.02
CA LYS A 602 -27.60 10.36 -20.64
C LYS A 602 -27.52 8.99 -19.96
N GLN A 603 -26.50 8.77 -19.12
CA GLN A 603 -26.21 7.50 -18.44
C GLN A 603 -25.39 7.70 -17.16
N ILE A 604 -25.32 6.65 -16.32
CA ILE A 604 -24.37 6.60 -15.21
C ILE A 604 -22.97 6.37 -15.74
N LEU A 605 -22.05 7.28 -15.42
CA LEU A 605 -20.65 7.14 -15.75
C LEU A 605 -19.95 6.25 -14.73
N CYS A 606 -19.45 5.11 -15.18
CA CYS A 606 -18.55 4.24 -14.46
C CYS A 606 -17.46 3.77 -15.43
N GLY A 607 -16.20 4.13 -15.18
CA GLY A 607 -15.08 3.82 -16.08
C GLY A 607 -14.96 4.68 -17.34
N TYR A 608 -15.81 5.70 -17.48
CA TYR A 608 -15.68 6.77 -18.49
C TYR A 608 -15.30 8.07 -17.81
N VAL A 609 -14.42 8.85 -18.45
CA VAL A 609 -13.99 10.15 -17.91
C VAL A 609 -15.18 11.09 -17.74
N HIS A 610 -15.25 11.78 -16.61
CA HIS A 610 -16.30 12.73 -16.29
C HIS A 610 -16.21 14.02 -17.11
N ASP A 611 -14.98 14.51 -17.36
CA ASP A 611 -14.73 15.73 -18.13
C ASP A 611 -15.18 15.57 -19.59
N GLU A 612 -16.14 16.39 -20.02
CA GLU A 612 -16.73 16.26 -21.36
C GLU A 612 -15.72 16.53 -22.47
N ALA A 613 -14.78 17.46 -22.28
CA ALA A 613 -13.78 17.76 -23.29
C ALA A 613 -12.82 16.58 -23.49
N ALA A 614 -12.50 15.85 -22.42
CA ALA A 614 -11.73 14.62 -22.49
C ALA A 614 -12.55 13.46 -23.10
N ALA A 615 -13.83 13.34 -22.72
CA ALA A 615 -14.71 12.29 -23.24
C ALA A 615 -14.84 12.39 -24.78
N PHE A 616 -15.06 13.60 -25.30
CA PHE A 616 -15.15 13.86 -26.76
C PHE A 616 -13.79 13.79 -27.49
N GLN A 617 -12.72 13.37 -26.82
CA GLN A 617 -11.43 12.98 -27.42
C GLN A 617 -11.16 11.47 -27.27
N GLY A 618 -12.17 10.67 -26.90
CA GLY A 618 -12.05 9.23 -26.68
C GLY A 618 -11.49 8.85 -25.30
N GLY A 619 -11.63 9.74 -24.31
CA GLY A 619 -11.21 9.48 -22.93
C GLY A 619 -9.72 9.71 -22.63
N VAL A 620 -8.87 9.86 -23.66
CA VAL A 620 -7.43 10.15 -23.51
C VAL A 620 -7.16 11.63 -23.81
N SER A 621 -7.08 12.44 -22.76
CA SER A 621 -6.83 13.89 -22.91
C SER A 621 -5.79 14.41 -21.94
N GLY A 622 -5.22 15.57 -22.28
CA GLY A 622 -4.22 16.21 -21.43
C GLY A 622 -4.79 16.79 -20.14
N ASN A 623 -6.06 17.20 -20.15
CA ASN A 623 -6.69 17.86 -19.01
C ASN A 623 -7.31 16.89 -17.99
N ALA A 624 -7.68 15.68 -18.40
CA ALA A 624 -8.39 14.69 -17.60
C ALA A 624 -8.38 13.32 -18.30
N GLY A 625 -8.89 12.27 -17.62
CA GLY A 625 -9.09 10.94 -18.21
C GLY A 625 -8.26 9.83 -17.60
N LEU A 626 -7.33 10.16 -16.70
CA LEU A 626 -6.56 9.15 -15.98
C LEU A 626 -7.37 8.61 -14.80
N PHE A 627 -7.38 7.30 -14.64
CA PHE A 627 -7.95 6.59 -13.52
C PHE A 627 -6.83 5.93 -12.71
N SER A 628 -6.99 5.81 -11.39
CA SER A 628 -5.99 5.15 -10.54
C SER A 628 -6.57 4.72 -9.19
N THR A 629 -5.88 3.79 -8.53
CA THR A 629 -5.99 3.54 -7.08
C THR A 629 -5.11 4.52 -6.32
N ALA A 630 -5.34 4.74 -5.02
CA ALA A 630 -4.46 5.61 -4.25
C ALA A 630 -3.03 5.04 -4.16
N ASN A 631 -2.90 3.70 -4.09
CA ASN A 631 -1.61 3.02 -4.00
C ASN A 631 -0.72 3.24 -5.25
N ASP A 632 -1.28 3.16 -6.45
CA ASP A 632 -0.48 3.37 -7.66
C ASP A 632 -0.15 4.84 -7.87
N LEU A 633 -1.08 5.73 -7.54
CA LEU A 633 -0.82 7.15 -7.51
C LEU A 633 0.35 7.48 -6.57
N ALA A 634 0.42 6.84 -5.40
CA ALA A 634 1.50 7.01 -4.44
C ALA A 634 2.88 6.69 -5.03
N LYS A 635 3.00 5.71 -5.94
CA LYS A 635 4.27 5.39 -6.64
C LYS A 635 4.76 6.58 -7.48
N ILE A 636 3.85 7.23 -8.20
CA ILE A 636 4.16 8.44 -9.00
C ILE A 636 4.54 9.61 -8.08
N LEU A 637 3.85 9.78 -6.95
CA LEU A 637 4.17 10.85 -6.02
C LEU A 637 5.53 10.63 -5.33
N GLN A 638 5.85 9.40 -4.97
CA GLN A 638 7.15 9.04 -4.42
C GLN A 638 8.27 9.23 -5.45
N LEU A 639 8.01 8.96 -6.73
CA LEU A 639 8.96 9.28 -7.81
C LEU A 639 9.29 10.78 -7.85
N TYR A 640 8.28 11.64 -7.75
CA TYR A 640 8.49 13.09 -7.67
C TYR A 640 9.26 13.50 -6.42
N LEU A 641 8.86 13.01 -5.25
CA LEU A 641 9.48 13.31 -3.97
C LEU A 641 10.96 12.87 -3.92
N ASN A 642 11.26 11.73 -4.56
CA ASN A 642 12.62 11.20 -4.71
C ASN A 642 13.44 11.88 -5.82
N ASN A 643 12.94 12.97 -6.42
CA ASN A 643 13.63 13.67 -7.50
C ASN A 643 13.99 12.76 -8.70
N GLY A 644 13.03 11.93 -9.12
CA GLY A 644 13.10 11.17 -10.36
C GLY A 644 13.61 9.73 -10.23
N THR A 645 13.74 9.21 -9.00
CA THR A 645 14.11 7.79 -8.77
C THR A 645 13.05 7.00 -8.01
N TYR A 646 12.85 5.75 -8.40
CA TYR A 646 11.97 4.81 -7.70
C TYR A 646 12.39 3.37 -8.02
N GLY A 647 12.28 2.43 -7.08
CA GLY A 647 12.64 1.03 -7.32
C GLY A 647 14.11 0.77 -7.68
N GLY A 648 15.01 1.68 -7.28
CA GLY A 648 16.43 1.61 -7.64
C GLY A 648 16.75 2.08 -9.06
N GLU A 649 15.77 2.66 -9.76
CA GLU A 649 15.90 3.14 -11.14
C GLU A 649 15.69 4.65 -11.24
N ARG A 650 16.24 5.27 -12.28
CA ARG A 650 16.08 6.70 -12.59
C ARG A 650 15.20 6.88 -13.83
N TYR A 651 14.12 7.62 -13.65
CA TYR A 651 13.15 7.94 -14.71
C TYR A 651 13.31 9.36 -15.24
N LEU A 652 13.72 10.27 -14.35
CA LEU A 652 13.92 11.69 -14.64
C LEU A 652 15.20 12.18 -13.96
N SER A 653 15.88 13.14 -14.58
CA SER A 653 17.01 13.80 -13.93
C SER A 653 16.53 14.62 -12.72
N THR A 654 17.38 14.66 -11.69
CA THR A 654 17.13 15.51 -10.51
C THR A 654 16.97 16.99 -10.88
N ARG A 655 17.66 17.45 -11.92
CA ARG A 655 17.54 18.83 -12.43
C ARG A 655 16.13 19.11 -12.94
N THR A 656 15.57 18.22 -13.75
CA THR A 656 14.21 18.37 -14.28
C THR A 656 13.18 18.31 -13.17
N CYS A 657 13.27 17.36 -12.24
CA CYS A 657 12.36 17.29 -11.10
C CYS A 657 12.37 18.60 -10.30
N LYS A 658 13.55 19.07 -9.86
CA LYS A 658 13.68 20.31 -9.07
C LYS A 658 13.16 21.55 -9.82
N LEU A 659 13.38 21.63 -11.14
CA LEU A 659 12.85 22.73 -11.95
C LEU A 659 11.32 22.75 -11.90
N PHE A 660 10.67 21.62 -12.18
CA PHE A 660 9.20 21.57 -12.29
C PHE A 660 8.49 21.67 -10.94
N THR A 661 9.04 21.07 -9.88
CA THR A 661 8.43 21.07 -8.53
C THR A 661 8.74 22.35 -7.74
N GLY A 662 9.89 22.97 -7.97
CA GLY A 662 10.33 24.20 -7.28
C GLY A 662 9.84 25.50 -7.92
N SER A 663 9.55 25.50 -9.23
CA SER A 663 9.14 26.72 -9.95
C SER A 663 7.80 27.27 -9.49
N LYS A 664 7.66 28.60 -9.51
CA LYS A 664 6.43 29.33 -9.20
C LYS A 664 6.24 30.50 -10.16
N SER A 665 5.02 30.69 -10.63
CA SER A 665 4.65 31.86 -11.44
C SER A 665 4.76 33.14 -10.61
N PRO A 666 5.28 34.24 -11.18
CA PRO A 666 5.22 35.55 -10.53
C PRO A 666 3.78 36.12 -10.48
N ALA A 667 2.89 35.65 -11.36
CA ALA A 667 1.53 36.16 -11.51
C ALA A 667 0.49 35.39 -10.68
N SER A 668 0.82 34.22 -10.14
CA SER A 668 -0.12 33.39 -9.36
C SER A 668 0.58 32.36 -8.47
N ARG A 669 -0.20 31.60 -7.70
CA ARG A 669 0.32 30.47 -6.91
C ARG A 669 0.77 29.27 -7.75
N ARG A 670 0.58 29.24 -9.07
CA ARG A 670 0.86 28.04 -9.89
C ARG A 670 2.35 27.75 -10.02
N GLY A 671 2.73 26.48 -9.93
CA GLY A 671 4.01 25.96 -10.41
C GLY A 671 3.91 25.47 -11.86
N LEU A 672 4.99 24.88 -12.37
CA LEU A 672 5.00 24.30 -13.72
C LEU A 672 4.13 23.04 -13.74
N GLY A 673 2.84 23.20 -14.07
CA GLY A 673 1.86 22.13 -14.11
C GLY A 673 1.30 21.68 -12.76
N PHE A 674 1.83 22.19 -11.65
CA PHE A 674 1.34 21.95 -10.28
C PHE A 674 0.59 23.16 -9.70
N ASP A 675 -0.32 22.91 -8.76
CA ASP A 675 -0.75 23.90 -7.76
C ASP A 675 0.28 24.02 -6.65
N LYS A 676 0.33 25.20 -5.99
CA LYS A 676 1.06 25.44 -4.74
C LYS A 676 0.20 26.26 -3.77
N PRO A 677 0.53 26.31 -2.47
CA PRO A 677 -0.16 27.15 -1.51
C PRO A 677 -0.20 28.63 -1.90
N ASP A 678 -1.33 29.29 -1.63
CA ASP A 678 -1.41 30.75 -1.68
C ASP A 678 -1.00 31.36 -0.35
N ILE A 679 0.28 31.72 -0.24
CA ILE A 679 0.88 32.32 0.96
C ILE A 679 0.35 33.73 1.21
N LYS A 680 -0.09 34.45 0.16
CA LYS A 680 -0.61 35.81 0.29
C LYS A 680 -2.06 35.81 0.78
N ASN A 681 -2.85 34.82 0.37
CA ASN A 681 -4.24 34.66 0.79
C ASN A 681 -4.50 33.23 1.29
N PRO A 682 -4.01 32.85 2.49
CA PRO A 682 -4.10 31.48 2.99
C PRO A 682 -5.52 30.92 3.05
N ARG A 683 -6.53 31.76 3.30
CA ARG A 683 -7.95 31.35 3.32
C ARG A 683 -8.49 30.90 1.95
N ASN A 684 -7.90 31.38 0.85
CA ASN A 684 -8.27 31.00 -0.51
C ASN A 684 -7.27 29.99 -1.10
N SER A 685 -6.35 29.48 -0.28
CA SER A 685 -5.35 28.50 -0.68
C SER A 685 -6.04 27.15 -0.97
N PRO A 686 -5.56 26.39 -1.97
CA PRO A 686 -6.03 25.02 -2.19
C PRO A 686 -5.48 24.03 -1.14
N CYS A 687 -4.58 24.48 -0.26
CA CYS A 687 -3.96 23.71 0.81
C CYS A 687 -4.47 24.14 2.19
N GLY A 688 -4.31 23.25 3.19
CA GLY A 688 -4.51 23.57 4.61
C GLY A 688 -3.63 24.70 5.10
N LEU A 689 -4.02 25.32 6.22
CA LEU A 689 -3.34 26.47 6.80
C LEU A 689 -1.94 26.13 7.33
N LEU A 690 -1.70 24.87 7.68
CA LEU A 690 -0.43 24.38 8.20
C LEU A 690 0.53 23.91 7.10
N ALA A 691 0.09 23.92 5.83
CA ALA A 691 0.92 23.47 4.71
C ALA A 691 2.13 24.39 4.47
N PRO A 692 3.36 23.85 4.43
CA PRO A 692 4.54 24.63 4.11
C PRO A 692 4.48 25.27 2.70
N PRO A 693 5.14 26.42 2.49
CA PRO A 693 5.20 27.13 1.21
C PRO A 693 5.64 26.29 0.00
N ASP A 694 6.51 25.30 0.22
CA ASP A 694 7.11 24.49 -0.84
C ASP A 694 6.24 23.33 -1.31
N VAL A 695 5.12 23.07 -0.61
CA VAL A 695 4.13 22.06 -1.00
C VAL A 695 3.68 22.28 -2.45
N TYR A 696 3.52 21.18 -3.17
CA TYR A 696 2.99 21.19 -4.53
C TYR A 696 2.07 20.00 -4.75
N GLY A 697 1.09 20.16 -5.64
CA GLY A 697 0.08 19.13 -5.84
C GLY A 697 -0.94 19.47 -6.89
N HIS A 698 -2.10 18.83 -6.81
CA HIS A 698 -3.23 19.14 -7.68
C HIS A 698 -4.55 18.67 -7.06
N THR A 699 -5.63 19.37 -7.40
CA THR A 699 -7.01 18.96 -7.07
C THR A 699 -7.75 18.43 -8.30
N GLY A 700 -8.72 17.54 -8.09
CA GLY A 700 -9.59 16.99 -9.13
C GLY A 700 -11.05 17.33 -8.87
N TYR A 701 -11.81 17.56 -9.95
CA TYR A 701 -13.22 17.94 -9.86
C TYR A 701 -14.10 16.84 -9.26
N THR A 702 -13.74 15.58 -9.47
CA THR A 702 -14.46 14.38 -9.02
C THR A 702 -14.34 14.08 -7.53
N GLY A 703 -13.51 14.82 -6.79
CA GLY A 703 -13.31 14.60 -5.35
C GLY A 703 -11.87 14.31 -4.95
N THR A 704 -11.02 14.04 -5.93
CA THR A 704 -9.61 13.69 -5.71
C THR A 704 -8.69 14.89 -5.39
N CYS A 705 -7.62 14.66 -4.65
CA CYS A 705 -6.45 15.55 -4.59
C CYS A 705 -5.20 14.79 -4.12
N PHE A 706 -4.04 15.38 -4.37
CA PHE A 706 -2.80 15.00 -3.71
C PHE A 706 -1.95 16.23 -3.41
N TRP A 707 -1.11 16.12 -2.40
CA TRP A 707 -0.11 17.13 -2.04
C TRP A 707 1.18 16.46 -1.60
N ILE A 708 2.30 16.91 -2.17
CA ILE A 708 3.66 16.49 -1.82
C ILE A 708 4.31 17.63 -1.04
N ASP A 709 4.90 17.27 0.10
CA ASP A 709 5.66 18.14 0.97
C ASP A 709 7.12 17.68 1.02
N PRO A 710 8.00 18.36 0.27
CA PRO A 710 9.42 18.01 0.24
C PRO A 710 10.15 18.41 1.55
N VAL A 711 9.59 19.31 2.36
CA VAL A 711 10.21 19.77 3.62
C VAL A 711 10.11 18.68 4.67
N ASN A 712 8.92 18.08 4.80
CA ASN A 712 8.68 17.02 5.78
C ASN A 712 8.84 15.60 5.19
N ASN A 713 9.30 15.50 3.94
CA ASN A 713 9.48 14.26 3.18
C ASN A 713 8.23 13.37 3.19
N MET A 714 7.09 13.96 2.85
CA MET A 714 5.79 13.29 2.90
C MET A 714 4.88 13.67 1.74
N PHE A 715 3.81 12.91 1.57
CA PHE A 715 2.68 13.29 0.75
C PHE A 715 1.40 12.68 1.29
N PHE A 716 0.27 13.23 0.86
CA PHE A 716 -1.02 12.57 1.06
C PHE A 716 -1.87 12.59 -0.20
N ILE A 717 -2.77 11.63 -0.28
CA ILE A 717 -3.73 11.43 -1.34
C ILE A 717 -5.11 11.33 -0.68
N PHE A 718 -6.10 12.00 -1.26
CA PHE A 718 -7.50 11.74 -0.97
C PHE A 718 -8.21 11.48 -2.30
N LEU A 719 -8.79 10.29 -2.47
CA LEU A 719 -9.62 9.94 -3.62
C LEU A 719 -11.06 9.78 -3.18
N SER A 720 -12.00 10.36 -3.92
CA SER A 720 -13.44 10.16 -3.72
C SER A 720 -14.18 10.37 -5.03
N ASN A 721 -15.45 9.98 -5.05
CA ASN A 721 -16.37 10.17 -6.17
C ASN A 721 -17.49 11.16 -5.82
N ARG A 722 -17.12 12.34 -5.32
CA ARG A 722 -18.03 13.39 -4.81
C ARG A 722 -19.09 13.87 -5.81
N THR A 723 -18.80 13.73 -7.11
CA THR A 723 -19.72 14.10 -8.20
C THR A 723 -20.83 13.07 -8.39
N TYR A 724 -20.78 11.93 -7.69
CA TYR A 724 -21.85 10.95 -7.71
C TYR A 724 -22.89 11.26 -6.62
N PRO A 725 -24.20 11.24 -6.94
CA PRO A 725 -24.77 11.02 -8.27
C PRO A 725 -24.83 12.29 -9.13
N SER A 726 -24.60 13.49 -8.58
CA SER A 726 -24.71 14.75 -9.31
C SER A 726 -23.55 15.72 -9.05
N ARG A 727 -23.03 16.33 -10.13
CA ARG A 727 -21.98 17.37 -10.09
C ARG A 727 -22.33 18.62 -9.29
N THR A 728 -23.61 18.86 -9.00
CA THR A 728 -24.08 20.03 -8.23
C THR A 728 -23.73 19.93 -6.74
N ASN A 729 -23.28 18.77 -6.26
CA ASN A 729 -22.86 18.58 -4.88
C ASN A 729 -21.57 19.35 -4.54
N THR A 730 -21.69 20.44 -3.79
CA THR A 730 -20.55 21.30 -3.37
C THR A 730 -20.07 21.02 -1.95
N LYS A 731 -20.66 20.05 -1.24
CA LYS A 731 -20.44 19.86 0.21
C LYS A 731 -18.99 19.53 0.58
N LEU A 732 -18.25 18.86 -0.31
CA LEU A 732 -16.82 18.63 -0.14
C LEU A 732 -16.03 19.94 0.08
N PHE A 733 -16.43 21.01 -0.61
CA PHE A 733 -15.80 22.32 -0.49
C PHE A 733 -16.32 23.09 0.71
N SER A 734 -17.64 23.13 0.93
CA SER A 734 -18.21 23.90 2.05
C SER A 734 -17.84 23.35 3.43
N LEU A 735 -17.42 22.09 3.51
CA LEU A 735 -16.96 21.43 4.74
C LEU A 735 -15.42 21.43 4.87
N ASP A 736 -14.69 22.00 3.90
CA ASP A 736 -13.23 22.08 3.89
C ASP A 736 -12.52 20.73 4.09
N ILE A 737 -13.13 19.62 3.63
CA ILE A 737 -12.67 18.26 3.95
C ILE A 737 -11.19 18.06 3.58
N ARG A 738 -10.78 18.45 2.37
CA ARG A 738 -9.41 18.25 1.88
C ARG A 738 -8.36 19.00 2.70
N THR A 739 -8.61 20.28 2.99
CA THR A 739 -7.67 21.14 3.73
C THR A 739 -7.64 20.77 5.20
N ARG A 740 -8.78 20.36 5.78
CA ARG A 740 -8.84 19.81 7.15
C ARG A 740 -8.10 18.49 7.30
N ILE A 741 -8.17 17.59 6.32
CA ILE A 741 -7.35 16.36 6.30
C ILE A 741 -5.88 16.75 6.31
N GLN A 742 -5.46 17.66 5.43
CA GLN A 742 -4.07 18.12 5.36
C GLN A 742 -3.60 18.72 6.70
N ASP A 743 -4.39 19.59 7.33
CA ASP A 743 -4.04 20.17 8.63
C ASP A 743 -4.02 19.13 9.76
N ALA A 744 -4.86 18.10 9.70
CA ALA A 744 -4.84 16.99 10.64
C ALA A 744 -3.53 16.17 10.53
N ILE A 745 -3.02 15.97 9.31
CA ILE A 745 -1.73 15.32 9.07
C ILE A 745 -0.61 16.12 9.72
N TYR A 746 -0.56 17.44 9.50
CA TYR A 746 0.47 18.29 10.10
C TYR A 746 0.44 18.30 11.63
N LYS A 747 -0.76 18.35 12.23
CA LYS A 747 -0.91 18.26 13.70
C LYS A 747 -0.44 16.92 14.28
N ALA A 748 -0.42 15.86 13.46
CA ALA A 748 0.05 14.55 13.87
C ALA A 748 1.59 14.42 13.87
N LEU A 749 2.31 15.36 13.25
CA LEU A 749 3.78 15.44 13.28
C LEU A 749 4.33 16.04 14.58
N ASP A 750 3.53 16.88 15.23
CA ASP A 750 3.90 17.64 16.44
C ASP A 750 3.91 16.79 17.72
#